data_AF-A0A498JGK2-F1
#
_entry.id   AF-A0A498JGK2-F1
#
_cell.length_a   1.000
_cell.length_b   1.000
_cell.length_c   1.000
_cell.angle_alpha   90.00
_cell.angle_beta   90.00
_cell.angle_gamma   90.00
#
_symmetry.space_group_name_H-M   'P 1'
#
loop_
_entity.id
_entity.type
_entity.pdbx_description
1 polymer ?
#
loop_
_entity_poly.entity_id
_entity_poly.type
_entity_poly.pdbx_seq_one_letter_code
_entity_poly.pdbx_strand_id
1 'polypeptide(L)'
;MVSESSSGSAATPPPSSPIKTVVVLVQENRSFDHMLGWMKSLNPEINGVTGSESNPISTSDANSTQVFFRDNSAYVDPDPGHSIQAIYEQIFGEPWTEASASKTLPPKMNGFAQNAEKTQTGLAETVMSGFKPENVAVYRELVKEFAVCDRWFASIPASTQPNRQYVHSATSHGLTSNDTQKLIEGMPQKTIFESLDEEGFSFGIYYQYPPATLLYRNLRKLKYIKNFHQFDLTFKKHCEEGKLPNYVVVEQRFFDLLSIPANDDHPSHDVSEGQKFIKEVYEALRASPQWPEMLFVIIYDEHGGFYDHVPTPVTDVPSPDDIVGPEPYNFKFDRLGVRVPAILISPWIERGTVLHAPSGPYPSSQFEHSSISATVKKIFNLKEFLTKRDAWAGTFDVVLNRTSPRTDCPATLPDPMKLREAVSKDGAKISDFQEELVQLAAALNGDHRKDIYPHKLVENMTVSEAVKYCEEAFNKFLHECEKARESGTDESEIVVCATSPTPPSTKSSSPIKTVVVLVQENRSFDHMLGWMKSINPEINGVTGSESNPISTSDPNSTQIFFRDNSAYVDPDPGHSIQAVYEQVFGEPWTEASASKTLPPTMNGFAQNAETTQTGLAETVMNGFRPENVPVHRELVKEFAVCDRWFASVPAATQPNRQYIHSATSHGLTGNDKQKLIEGLPQKTIFQSLDEEGFSFGIYFQSFPSTLLYRNLRKLKYIDNFHQFDLQFKKHCKEGKLPNYVVVEQRFFDVLSVPANDDHPSHDVSEGQKFIKEVYEALRASPQWNEMLFIIIYDEHGGFYDHVPTPVTDVPSPDDVVGPEPYNFKFDRLGVRAPAILISPWIEPGTVLHGPSGPYPSSEFEHSSIPATVKKIFNLKEFLTKRDAWAGTFEGVLSRTSPRIDCPVTLPDPVKLREAASKDGTKISDFQEELIQLAAAINGDHRKDTYPDKLVEDITVSEALKYVEGAFKTFSDECEKARKTGTDESEIIVCATSPTLPTSKSFAQKIFSCLVCDN
;
A
#
# COMPACT_ATOMS: atom_id res chain seq x y z
N MET A 1 -42.84 23.88 -62.53
CA MET A 1 -42.44 22.86 -63.51
C MET A 1 -40.92 22.89 -63.62
N VAL A 2 -40.27 21.74 -63.35
CA VAL A 2 -38.89 21.34 -63.75
C VAL A 2 -37.75 22.13 -63.05
N SER A 3 -36.99 21.63 -62.05
CA SER A 3 -36.07 20.48 -61.90
C SER A 3 -34.80 20.52 -62.78
N GLU A 4 -33.60 20.60 -62.20
CA GLU A 4 -32.49 19.66 -62.44
C GLU A 4 -31.22 19.97 -61.60
N SER A 5 -30.41 18.92 -61.46
CA SER A 5 -29.35 18.62 -60.48
C SER A 5 -27.93 18.98 -60.91
N SER A 6 -27.01 19.15 -59.94
CA SER A 6 -25.59 18.83 -60.12
C SER A 6 -25.01 18.15 -58.86
N SER A 7 -24.59 16.89 -59.02
CA SER A 7 -23.76 16.12 -58.10
C SER A 7 -22.30 16.56 -58.20
N GLY A 8 -21.58 16.58 -57.07
CA GLY A 8 -20.14 16.85 -57.05
C GLY A 8 -19.50 16.57 -55.68
N SER A 9 -18.95 15.36 -55.54
CA SER A 9 -17.86 14.97 -54.64
C SER A 9 -18.03 15.19 -53.12
N ALA A 10 -18.56 14.16 -52.44
CA ALA A 10 -18.29 13.97 -51.02
C ALA A 10 -16.78 13.77 -50.80
N ALA A 11 -16.16 14.64 -50.00
CA ALA A 11 -14.79 14.47 -49.54
C ALA A 11 -14.67 13.13 -48.80
N THR A 12 -13.70 12.31 -49.19
CA THR A 12 -13.25 11.13 -48.44
C THR A 12 -12.89 11.55 -47.00
N PRO A 13 -13.38 10.84 -45.96
CA PRO A 13 -12.93 11.08 -44.58
C PRO A 13 -11.41 10.85 -44.51
N PRO A 14 -10.65 11.66 -43.74
CA PRO A 14 -9.24 11.36 -43.51
C PRO A 14 -9.12 9.99 -42.82
N PRO A 15 -8.01 9.25 -43.03
CA PRO A 15 -7.82 7.97 -42.38
C PRO A 15 -7.87 8.16 -40.86
N SER A 16 -8.77 7.45 -40.18
CA SER A 16 -8.81 7.41 -38.71
C SER A 16 -7.44 6.98 -38.21
N SER A 17 -6.76 7.81 -37.41
CA SER A 17 -5.51 7.46 -36.75
C SER A 17 -5.64 6.07 -36.07
N PRO A 18 -4.63 5.19 -36.14
CA PRO A 18 -4.69 3.92 -35.44
C PRO A 18 -4.63 4.09 -33.91
N ILE A 19 -4.29 5.28 -33.43
CA ILE A 19 -4.16 5.60 -32.01
C ILE A 19 -5.54 5.87 -31.41
N LYS A 20 -5.86 5.13 -30.34
CA LYS A 20 -7.07 5.33 -29.52
C LYS A 20 -6.77 5.75 -28.08
N THR A 21 -5.52 5.55 -27.63
CA THR A 21 -5.06 5.92 -26.29
C THR A 21 -3.78 6.75 -26.38
N VAL A 22 -3.80 7.97 -25.86
CA VAL A 22 -2.61 8.82 -25.69
C VAL A 22 -2.25 8.86 -24.22
N VAL A 23 -1.02 8.46 -23.89
CA VAL A 23 -0.48 8.47 -22.53
C VAL A 23 0.55 9.58 -22.41
N VAL A 24 0.44 10.42 -21.39
CA VAL A 24 1.33 11.57 -21.15
C VAL A 24 1.98 11.45 -19.78
N LEU A 25 3.29 11.56 -19.74
CA LEU A 25 4.11 11.62 -18.52
C LEU A 25 5.04 12.84 -18.63
N VAL A 26 5.04 13.68 -17.59
CA VAL A 26 5.79 14.96 -17.57
C VAL A 26 6.81 14.92 -16.43
N GLN A 27 8.08 14.67 -16.73
CA GLN A 27 9.18 14.75 -15.76
C GLN A 27 9.52 16.21 -15.41
N GLU A 28 10.34 16.41 -14.38
CA GLU A 28 10.70 17.72 -13.81
C GLU A 28 12.11 18.17 -14.21
N ASN A 29 12.24 19.46 -14.56
CA ASN A 29 13.44 20.27 -14.34
C ASN A 29 14.74 19.76 -14.99
N ARG A 30 14.68 19.43 -16.30
CA ARG A 30 15.87 19.03 -17.09
C ARG A 30 15.84 19.58 -18.51
N SER A 31 16.95 20.14 -18.94
CA SER A 31 17.13 20.59 -20.33
C SER A 31 17.33 19.41 -21.30
N PHE A 32 17.10 19.64 -22.59
CA PHE A 32 17.36 18.62 -23.61
C PHE A 32 18.83 18.19 -23.61
N ASP A 33 19.77 19.14 -23.63
CA ASP A 33 21.20 18.79 -23.65
C ASP A 33 21.66 18.11 -22.36
N HIS A 34 21.00 18.40 -21.23
CA HIS A 34 21.29 17.75 -19.95
C HIS A 34 21.01 16.25 -20.00
N MET A 35 19.85 15.85 -20.49
CA MET A 35 19.43 14.44 -20.51
C MET A 35 19.79 13.70 -21.80
N LEU A 36 19.62 14.35 -22.94
CA LEU A 36 19.67 13.72 -24.26
C LEU A 36 20.74 14.30 -25.20
N GLY A 37 21.44 15.37 -24.81
CA GLY A 37 22.44 16.04 -25.66
C GLY A 37 23.53 15.11 -26.16
N TRP A 38 24.07 14.27 -25.28
CA TRP A 38 25.13 13.30 -25.63
C TRP A 38 24.64 12.10 -26.44
N MET A 39 23.32 11.94 -26.64
CA MET A 39 22.76 10.91 -27.53
C MET A 39 23.11 11.18 -29.00
N LYS A 40 23.61 12.38 -29.35
CA LYS A 40 24.20 12.68 -30.66
C LYS A 40 25.32 11.71 -31.04
N SER A 41 26.05 11.19 -30.07
CA SER A 41 27.07 10.14 -30.30
C SER A 41 26.49 8.83 -30.83
N LEU A 42 25.20 8.57 -30.57
CA LEU A 42 24.47 7.37 -31.00
C LEU A 42 23.73 7.60 -32.32
N ASN A 43 23.18 8.80 -32.50
CA ASN A 43 22.50 9.22 -33.72
C ASN A 43 22.95 10.65 -34.09
N PRO A 44 23.85 10.81 -35.08
CA PRO A 44 24.40 12.11 -35.47
C PRO A 44 23.36 13.15 -35.93
N GLU A 45 22.19 12.70 -36.38
CA GLU A 45 21.08 13.58 -36.79
C GLU A 45 20.52 14.38 -35.60
N ILE A 46 20.61 13.85 -34.38
CA ILE A 46 20.16 14.56 -33.18
C ILE A 46 20.93 15.88 -33.05
N ASN A 47 20.20 16.98 -32.92
CA ASN A 47 20.75 18.29 -32.60
C ASN A 47 21.16 18.38 -31.11
N GLY A 48 22.13 17.56 -30.71
CA GLY A 48 22.72 17.54 -29.38
C GLY A 48 24.11 18.20 -29.33
N VAL A 49 24.88 17.89 -28.29
CA VAL A 49 26.17 18.55 -27.99
C VAL A 49 27.38 17.77 -28.52
N THR A 50 28.52 18.47 -28.59
CA THR A 50 29.82 17.94 -29.00
C THR A 50 30.91 18.08 -27.93
N GLY A 51 30.64 18.86 -26.87
CA GLY A 51 31.60 19.26 -25.85
C GLY A 51 32.42 20.49 -26.24
N SER A 52 32.12 21.10 -27.39
CA SER A 52 32.71 22.38 -27.82
C SER A 52 31.90 23.59 -27.36
N GLU A 53 30.66 23.36 -26.94
CA GLU A 53 29.75 24.35 -26.39
C GLU A 53 30.29 24.87 -25.05
N SER A 54 30.20 26.18 -24.79
CA SER A 54 30.68 26.80 -23.56
C SER A 54 29.88 28.02 -23.14
N ASN A 55 29.93 28.36 -21.85
CA ASN A 55 29.42 29.62 -21.31
C ASN A 55 30.53 30.31 -20.49
N PRO A 56 30.65 31.65 -20.56
CA PRO A 56 31.52 32.39 -19.66
C PRO A 56 30.95 32.42 -18.23
N ILE A 57 31.81 32.45 -17.22
CA ILE A 57 31.41 32.73 -15.82
C ILE A 57 30.89 34.17 -15.67
N SER A 58 31.35 35.10 -16.51
CA SER A 58 30.83 36.47 -16.59
C SER A 58 30.66 36.89 -18.04
N THR A 59 29.43 37.13 -18.47
CA THR A 59 29.08 37.57 -19.83
C THR A 59 29.53 39.00 -20.13
N SER A 60 29.78 39.79 -19.07
CA SER A 60 30.25 41.18 -19.17
C SER A 60 31.77 41.33 -19.28
N ASP A 61 32.53 40.27 -18.99
CA ASP A 61 33.99 40.25 -19.08
C ASP A 61 34.45 39.43 -20.29
N ALA A 62 35.05 40.10 -21.28
CA ALA A 62 35.55 39.48 -22.50
C ALA A 62 36.69 38.47 -22.25
N ASN A 63 37.37 38.53 -21.10
CA ASN A 63 38.42 37.60 -20.71
C ASN A 63 37.94 36.55 -19.70
N SER A 64 36.63 36.44 -19.48
CA SER A 64 36.06 35.50 -18.50
C SER A 64 36.39 34.05 -18.86
N THR A 65 36.68 33.25 -17.83
CA THR A 65 36.86 31.80 -17.93
C THR A 65 35.65 31.16 -18.59
N GLN A 66 35.91 30.31 -19.59
CA GLN A 66 34.89 29.52 -20.26
C GLN A 66 34.68 28.19 -19.53
N VAL A 67 33.44 27.89 -19.19
CA VAL A 67 33.02 26.57 -18.72
C VAL A 67 32.48 25.82 -19.93
N PHE A 68 33.18 24.77 -20.35
CA PHE A 68 32.79 23.92 -21.47
C PHE A 68 31.78 22.87 -21.03
N PHE A 69 30.87 22.52 -21.93
CA PHE A 69 29.89 21.47 -21.67
C PHE A 69 30.55 20.10 -21.57
N ARG A 70 30.25 19.35 -20.50
CA ARG A 70 30.85 18.03 -20.21
C ARG A 70 29.79 16.94 -20.07
N ASP A 71 30.25 15.69 -19.90
CA ASP A 71 29.43 14.48 -19.82
C ASP A 71 29.50 13.82 -18.42
N ASN A 72 29.83 14.59 -17.39
CA ASN A 72 30.02 14.12 -16.02
C ASN A 72 28.81 14.39 -15.10
N SER A 73 27.60 14.59 -15.65
CA SER A 73 26.40 14.76 -14.82
C SER A 73 26.10 13.50 -14.02
N ALA A 74 25.67 13.71 -12.77
CA ALA A 74 25.28 12.70 -11.80
C ALA A 74 24.16 13.29 -10.90
N TYR A 75 24.19 13.00 -9.60
CA TYR A 75 23.35 13.67 -8.61
C TYR A 75 23.69 15.16 -8.48
N VAL A 76 22.67 16.02 -8.40
CA VAL A 76 22.82 17.48 -8.33
C VAL A 76 22.14 18.04 -7.08
N ASP A 77 22.90 18.76 -6.25
CA ASP A 77 22.47 19.50 -5.05
C ASP A 77 23.45 20.68 -4.87
N PRO A 78 23.00 21.95 -4.74
CA PRO A 78 21.61 22.40 -4.72
C PRO A 78 20.94 22.47 -6.08
N ASP A 79 19.62 22.65 -6.05
CA ASP A 79 18.77 22.92 -7.21
C ASP A 79 19.18 24.23 -7.93
N PRO A 80 19.51 24.20 -9.23
CA PRO A 80 19.89 25.40 -9.97
C PRO A 80 18.73 26.39 -10.13
N GLY A 81 19.05 27.67 -10.31
CA GLY A 81 18.02 28.71 -10.45
C GLY A 81 17.20 28.56 -11.72
N HIS A 82 15.88 28.48 -11.59
CA HIS A 82 14.95 28.35 -12.71
C HIS A 82 13.69 29.25 -12.55
N SER A 83 13.87 30.39 -11.87
CA SER A 83 12.86 31.46 -11.85
C SER A 83 12.86 32.26 -13.15
N ILE A 84 11.79 32.99 -13.48
CA ILE A 84 11.71 33.81 -14.70
C ILE A 84 12.90 34.77 -14.87
N GLN A 85 13.48 35.28 -13.78
CA GLN A 85 14.65 36.14 -13.81
C GLN A 85 15.94 35.36 -14.09
N ALA A 86 16.10 34.19 -13.46
CA ALA A 86 17.23 33.31 -13.71
C ALA A 86 17.22 32.84 -15.17
N ILE A 87 16.06 32.41 -15.66
CA ILE A 87 15.86 31.98 -17.04
C ILE A 87 16.13 33.10 -18.03
N TYR A 88 15.68 34.33 -17.73
CA TYR A 88 16.02 35.50 -18.54
C TYR A 88 17.54 35.73 -18.63
N GLU A 89 18.23 35.68 -17.49
CA GLU A 89 19.69 35.83 -17.46
C GLU A 89 20.39 34.71 -18.24
N GLN A 90 19.95 33.46 -18.09
CA GLN A 90 20.48 32.28 -18.78
C GLN A 90 20.37 32.42 -20.31
N ILE A 91 19.19 32.84 -20.80
CA ILE A 91 18.91 32.99 -22.23
C ILE A 91 19.66 34.18 -22.85
N PHE A 92 19.64 35.34 -22.19
CA PHE A 92 20.14 36.59 -22.80
C PHE A 92 21.55 36.99 -22.38
N GLY A 93 22.07 36.38 -21.30
CA GLY A 93 23.34 36.75 -20.69
C GLY A 93 23.31 38.08 -19.95
N GLU A 94 22.14 38.69 -19.75
CA GLU A 94 21.95 39.95 -19.04
C GLU A 94 20.94 39.73 -17.89
N PRO A 95 21.24 40.15 -16.64
CA PRO A 95 20.29 40.05 -15.55
C PRO A 95 18.95 40.75 -15.86
N TRP A 96 17.86 40.20 -15.36
CA TRP A 96 16.55 40.80 -15.53
C TRP A 96 16.45 42.14 -14.77
N THR A 97 16.01 43.18 -15.47
CA THR A 97 15.60 44.49 -14.97
C THR A 97 14.49 45.01 -15.87
N GLU A 98 13.65 45.95 -15.41
CA GLU A 98 12.65 46.60 -16.29
C GLU A 98 13.30 47.19 -17.55
N ALA A 99 14.48 47.80 -17.38
CA ALA A 99 15.25 48.36 -18.47
C ALA A 99 15.74 47.30 -19.47
N SER A 100 16.28 46.16 -19.01
CA SER A 100 16.73 45.08 -19.89
C SER A 100 15.55 44.36 -20.55
N ALA A 101 14.46 44.11 -19.82
CA ALA A 101 13.24 43.50 -20.35
C ALA A 101 12.55 44.32 -21.45
N SER A 102 12.74 45.65 -21.45
CA SER A 102 12.25 46.54 -22.51
C SER A 102 13.04 46.44 -23.83
N LYS A 103 14.25 45.84 -23.80
CA LYS A 103 15.11 45.67 -24.98
C LYS A 103 14.75 44.38 -25.73
N THR A 104 14.86 44.43 -27.06
CA THR A 104 14.89 43.21 -27.88
C THR A 104 16.32 42.65 -27.90
N LEU A 105 16.57 41.61 -27.10
CA LEU A 105 17.88 40.94 -27.03
C LEU A 105 17.85 39.61 -27.81
N PRO A 106 18.93 39.24 -28.51
CA PRO A 106 19.04 37.91 -29.10
C PRO A 106 19.22 36.85 -27.99
N PRO A 107 18.56 35.67 -28.08
CA PRO A 107 18.70 34.58 -27.13
C PRO A 107 20.05 33.87 -27.34
N LYS A 108 21.10 34.38 -26.70
CA LYS A 108 22.50 33.91 -26.86
C LYS A 108 22.79 32.59 -26.17
N MET A 109 21.95 32.18 -25.21
CA MET A 109 22.13 30.98 -24.40
C MET A 109 23.48 30.94 -23.66
N ASN A 110 23.96 32.10 -23.19
CA ASN A 110 25.32 32.24 -22.67
C ASN A 110 25.42 32.66 -21.20
N GLY A 111 24.29 32.73 -20.48
CA GLY A 111 24.24 33.16 -19.09
C GLY A 111 24.12 32.03 -18.06
N PHE A 112 24.13 30.77 -18.46
CA PHE A 112 23.90 29.64 -17.55
C PHE A 112 25.01 29.48 -16.52
N ALA A 113 26.27 29.47 -16.96
CA ALA A 113 27.43 29.41 -16.04
C ALA A 113 27.46 30.63 -15.10
N GLN A 114 27.19 31.83 -15.62
CA GLN A 114 27.13 33.05 -14.80
C GLN A 114 26.03 32.99 -13.73
N ASN A 115 24.82 32.55 -14.11
CA ASN A 115 23.70 32.45 -13.19
C ASN A 115 23.97 31.38 -12.12
N ALA A 116 24.49 30.22 -12.50
CA ALA A 116 24.83 29.14 -11.59
C ALA A 116 25.92 29.55 -10.58
N GLU A 117 26.99 30.22 -11.03
CA GLU A 117 28.11 30.65 -10.18
C GLU A 117 27.67 31.69 -9.13
N LYS A 118 26.67 32.52 -9.46
CA LYS A 118 26.05 33.46 -8.51
C LYS A 118 25.25 32.75 -7.42
N THR A 119 24.59 31.64 -7.77
CA THR A 119 23.81 30.84 -6.81
C THR A 119 24.74 30.11 -5.85
N GLN A 120 25.76 29.44 -6.37
CA GLN A 120 26.80 28.79 -5.56
C GLN A 120 28.10 28.68 -6.37
N THR A 121 29.22 29.09 -5.75
CA THR A 121 30.55 28.94 -6.34
C THR A 121 30.82 27.49 -6.74
N GLY A 122 31.19 27.26 -8.01
CA GLY A 122 31.43 25.94 -8.59
C GLY A 122 30.20 25.26 -9.21
N LEU A 123 28.98 25.77 -8.99
CA LEU A 123 27.76 25.18 -9.56
C LEU A 123 27.72 25.29 -11.10
N ALA A 124 28.50 26.21 -11.68
CA ALA A 124 28.61 26.37 -13.13
C ALA A 124 29.08 25.08 -13.83
N GLU A 125 29.98 24.30 -13.22
CA GLU A 125 30.42 23.02 -13.80
C GLU A 125 29.26 22.01 -13.87
N THR A 126 28.43 21.95 -12.82
CA THR A 126 27.27 21.06 -12.75
C THR A 126 26.19 21.43 -13.78
N VAL A 127 25.86 22.72 -13.89
CA VAL A 127 24.85 23.21 -14.85
C VAL A 127 25.31 23.05 -16.30
N MET A 128 26.62 23.12 -16.54
CA MET A 128 27.25 22.90 -17.84
C MET A 128 27.68 21.44 -18.05
N SER A 129 26.97 20.47 -17.50
CA SER A 129 27.30 19.04 -17.66
C SER A 129 26.06 18.21 -17.93
N GLY A 130 26.08 17.38 -18.97
CA GLY A 130 25.04 16.43 -19.36
C GLY A 130 25.31 14.99 -18.92
N PHE A 131 24.30 14.13 -18.99
CA PHE A 131 24.46 12.71 -18.72
C PHE A 131 25.05 11.98 -19.92
N LYS A 132 25.98 11.05 -19.64
CA LYS A 132 26.39 10.05 -20.62
C LYS A 132 25.23 9.11 -20.95
N PRO A 133 25.09 8.65 -22.21
CA PRO A 133 24.05 7.69 -22.59
C PRO A 133 24.01 6.43 -21.72
N GLU A 134 25.16 5.96 -21.23
CA GLU A 134 25.24 4.81 -20.32
C GLU A 134 24.65 5.05 -18.93
N ASN A 135 24.67 6.27 -18.40
CA ASN A 135 24.12 6.60 -17.09
C ASN A 135 22.58 6.71 -17.13
N VAL A 136 22.04 7.07 -18.30
CA VAL A 136 20.61 7.20 -18.58
C VAL A 136 20.13 6.10 -19.55
N ALA A 137 20.44 4.84 -19.23
CA ALA A 137 20.26 3.69 -20.11
C ALA A 137 18.81 3.49 -20.60
N VAL A 138 17.81 3.82 -19.79
CA VAL A 138 16.39 3.74 -20.18
C VAL A 138 16.09 4.75 -21.30
N TYR A 139 16.46 6.01 -21.10
CA TYR A 139 16.32 7.07 -22.11
C TYR A 139 17.10 6.75 -23.38
N ARG A 140 18.33 6.24 -23.24
CA ARG A 140 19.17 5.78 -24.36
C ARG A 140 18.43 4.76 -25.24
N GLU A 141 17.81 3.77 -24.62
CA GLU A 141 17.12 2.73 -25.36
C GLU A 141 15.85 3.27 -26.03
N LEU A 142 15.08 4.13 -25.34
CA LEU A 142 13.91 4.79 -25.93
C LEU A 142 14.26 5.67 -27.14
N VAL A 143 15.35 6.45 -27.06
CA VAL A 143 15.84 7.29 -28.17
C VAL A 143 16.28 6.43 -29.37
N LYS A 144 16.92 5.29 -29.13
CA LYS A 144 17.29 4.35 -30.20
C LYS A 144 16.06 3.71 -30.86
N GLU A 145 15.04 3.40 -30.06
CA GLU A 145 13.93 2.56 -30.50
C GLU A 145 12.75 3.33 -31.07
N PHE A 146 12.58 4.60 -30.70
CA PHE A 146 11.40 5.39 -31.07
C PHE A 146 11.80 6.77 -31.60
N ALA A 147 10.93 7.76 -31.42
CA ALA A 147 11.15 9.12 -31.90
C ALA A 147 11.61 10.05 -30.77
N VAL A 148 12.63 10.85 -31.03
CA VAL A 148 13.05 11.97 -30.17
C VAL A 148 12.77 13.30 -30.87
N CYS A 149 12.18 14.25 -30.15
CA CYS A 149 12.01 15.62 -30.64
C CYS A 149 13.19 16.46 -30.14
N ASP A 150 14.08 16.87 -31.04
CA ASP A 150 15.27 17.64 -30.69
C ASP A 150 15.07 19.17 -30.78
N ARG A 151 13.82 19.62 -30.92
CA ARG A 151 13.42 21.03 -30.77
C ARG A 151 12.06 21.19 -30.09
N TRP A 152 11.87 20.51 -28.96
CA TRP A 152 10.72 20.72 -28.07
C TRP A 152 11.07 21.74 -26.98
N PHE A 153 10.32 22.84 -26.89
CA PHE A 153 10.60 23.92 -25.94
C PHE A 153 9.61 23.93 -24.79
N ALA A 154 10.07 24.34 -23.60
CA ALA A 154 9.17 24.74 -22.54
C ALA A 154 8.24 25.84 -23.07
N SER A 155 6.94 25.79 -22.74
CA SER A 155 5.96 26.70 -23.34
C SER A 155 6.22 28.16 -22.99
N ILE A 156 6.86 28.45 -21.85
CA ILE A 156 7.28 29.78 -21.42
C ILE A 156 8.56 29.74 -20.57
N PRO A 157 9.32 30.86 -20.51
CA PRO A 157 10.51 30.98 -19.67
C PRO A 157 10.14 31.25 -18.20
N ALA A 158 9.46 30.30 -17.57
CA ALA A 158 8.98 30.36 -16.18
C ALA A 158 9.17 29.01 -15.47
N SER A 159 8.88 28.97 -14.16
CA SER A 159 9.01 27.75 -13.34
C SER A 159 8.01 26.65 -13.74
N THR A 160 8.09 25.52 -13.03
CA THR A 160 7.31 24.30 -13.21
C THR A 160 5.81 24.51 -13.44
N GLN A 161 5.08 25.14 -12.50
CA GLN A 161 3.62 25.20 -12.59
C GLN A 161 3.09 25.91 -13.83
N PRO A 162 3.55 27.14 -14.17
CA PRO A 162 3.15 27.77 -15.41
C PRO A 162 3.35 26.87 -16.63
N ASN A 163 4.46 26.14 -16.75
CA ASN A 163 4.69 25.23 -17.87
C ASN A 163 3.81 23.97 -17.84
N ARG A 164 3.64 23.33 -16.69
CA ARG A 164 2.69 22.21 -16.50
C ARG A 164 1.26 22.59 -16.88
N GLN A 165 0.88 23.86 -16.73
CA GLN A 165 -0.44 24.33 -17.15
C GLN A 165 -0.64 24.30 -18.68
N TYR A 166 0.40 24.58 -19.47
CA TYR A 166 0.30 24.52 -20.94
C TYR A 166 0.07 23.09 -21.45
N VAL A 167 0.56 22.07 -20.74
CA VAL A 167 0.41 20.64 -21.14
C VAL A 167 -1.06 20.26 -21.33
N HIS A 168 -1.95 20.75 -20.46
CA HIS A 168 -3.36 20.34 -20.46
C HIS A 168 -4.34 21.46 -20.76
N SER A 169 -3.91 22.73 -20.81
CA SER A 169 -4.79 23.87 -21.07
C SER A 169 -4.28 24.86 -22.10
N ALA A 170 -3.07 24.66 -22.65
CA ALA A 170 -2.45 25.55 -23.63
C ALA A 170 -2.33 27.03 -23.19
N THR A 171 -2.41 27.30 -21.88
CA THR A 171 -2.19 28.60 -21.23
C THR A 171 -1.87 28.40 -19.76
N SER A 172 -1.14 29.33 -19.15
CA SER A 172 -1.01 29.44 -17.68
C SER A 172 -1.98 30.46 -17.09
N HIS A 173 -2.93 30.96 -17.90
CA HIS A 173 -3.90 31.99 -17.53
C HIS A 173 -3.25 33.24 -16.90
N GLY A 174 -2.12 33.68 -17.47
CA GLY A 174 -1.38 34.85 -17.00
C GLY A 174 -0.36 34.58 -15.90
N LEU A 175 -0.21 33.34 -15.42
CA LEU A 175 0.76 33.02 -14.37
C LEU A 175 2.18 32.87 -14.92
N THR A 176 3.13 33.52 -14.26
CA THR A 176 4.59 33.37 -14.46
C THR A 176 5.30 32.75 -13.27
N SER A 177 4.56 32.52 -12.19
CA SER A 177 5.00 31.93 -10.93
C SER A 177 3.78 31.43 -10.18
N ASN A 178 4.05 30.84 -9.02
CA ASN A 178 3.09 30.28 -8.09
C ASN A 178 2.14 31.39 -7.55
N ASP A 179 0.83 31.10 -7.46
CA ASP A 179 -0.20 32.03 -6.96
C ASP A 179 -1.16 31.30 -6.00
N THR A 180 -1.05 31.63 -4.71
CA THR A 180 -1.81 30.98 -3.64
C THR A 180 -3.31 31.26 -3.68
N GLN A 181 -3.72 32.43 -4.17
CA GLN A 181 -5.14 32.73 -4.35
C GLN A 181 -5.73 31.83 -5.44
N LYS A 182 -4.99 31.62 -6.53
CA LYS A 182 -5.40 30.70 -7.60
C LYS A 182 -5.39 29.23 -7.18
N LEU A 183 -4.54 28.81 -6.24
CA LEU A 183 -4.64 27.49 -5.63
C LEU A 183 -6.00 27.27 -4.93
N ILE A 184 -6.47 28.29 -4.20
CA ILE A 184 -7.77 28.26 -3.51
C ILE A 184 -8.92 28.23 -4.53
N GLU A 185 -8.94 29.20 -5.45
CA GLU A 185 -10.02 29.35 -6.45
C GLU A 185 -10.08 28.17 -7.45
N GLY A 186 -8.92 27.56 -7.72
CA GLY A 186 -8.71 26.68 -8.86
C GLY A 186 -8.53 27.48 -10.15
N MET A 187 -7.62 27.01 -10.99
CA MET A 187 -7.31 27.60 -12.29
C MET A 187 -8.55 27.54 -13.21
N PRO A 188 -9.00 28.66 -13.79
CA PRO A 188 -10.31 28.75 -14.45
C PRO A 188 -10.32 28.31 -15.91
N GLN A 189 -9.15 28.12 -16.53
CA GLN A 189 -9.04 27.80 -17.95
C GLN A 189 -9.60 26.42 -18.30
N LYS A 190 -10.16 26.31 -19.52
CA LYS A 190 -10.63 25.05 -20.08
C LYS A 190 -9.45 24.13 -20.35
N THR A 191 -9.63 22.84 -20.08
CA THR A 191 -8.63 21.81 -20.28
C THR A 191 -8.96 20.87 -21.43
N ILE A 192 -7.96 20.11 -21.88
CA ILE A 192 -8.14 19.03 -22.85
C ILE A 192 -9.06 17.93 -22.33
N PHE A 193 -9.08 17.69 -21.01
CA PHE A 193 -9.96 16.72 -20.36
C PHE A 193 -11.44 17.04 -20.58
N GLU A 194 -11.81 18.33 -20.44
CA GLU A 194 -13.17 18.80 -20.69
C GLU A 194 -13.52 18.70 -22.17
N SER A 195 -12.58 19.03 -23.07
CA SER A 195 -12.80 18.92 -24.51
C SER A 195 -13.00 17.47 -24.97
N LEU A 196 -12.34 16.51 -24.31
CA LEU A 196 -12.53 15.08 -24.54
C LEU A 196 -13.90 14.62 -24.03
N ASP A 197 -14.24 14.96 -22.78
CA ASP A 197 -15.52 14.61 -22.15
C ASP A 197 -16.72 15.15 -22.95
N GLU A 198 -16.67 16.40 -23.39
CA GLU A 198 -17.70 17.05 -24.22
C GLU A 198 -17.93 16.35 -25.57
N GLU A 199 -16.90 15.70 -26.12
CA GLU A 199 -16.97 14.93 -27.37
C GLU A 199 -17.16 13.42 -27.14
N GLY A 200 -17.38 13.00 -25.89
CA GLY A 200 -17.68 11.60 -25.53
C GLY A 200 -16.45 10.69 -25.39
N PHE A 201 -15.25 11.26 -25.27
CA PHE A 201 -14.02 10.52 -25.00
C PHE A 201 -13.72 10.45 -23.50
N SER A 202 -13.11 9.34 -23.10
CA SER A 202 -12.74 9.09 -21.70
C SER A 202 -11.33 9.58 -21.39
N PHE A 203 -11.09 9.97 -20.14
CA PHE A 203 -9.75 10.25 -19.63
C PHE A 203 -9.53 9.65 -18.25
N GLY A 204 -8.27 9.44 -17.88
CA GLY A 204 -7.87 8.94 -16.57
C GLY A 204 -6.54 9.54 -16.12
N ILE A 205 -6.46 9.84 -14.83
CA ILE A 205 -5.29 10.42 -14.16
C ILE A 205 -4.82 9.40 -13.14
N TYR A 206 -3.64 8.83 -13.36
CA TYR A 206 -3.04 7.80 -12.53
C TYR A 206 -1.94 8.43 -11.68
N TYR A 207 -2.13 8.47 -10.37
CA TYR A 207 -1.30 9.28 -9.48
C TYR A 207 -0.68 8.45 -8.36
N GLN A 208 0.53 8.83 -7.95
CA GLN A 208 1.21 8.28 -6.77
C GLN A 208 1.09 9.20 -5.54
N TYR A 209 0.90 10.52 -5.74
CA TYR A 209 0.56 11.52 -4.73
C TYR A 209 -0.56 12.43 -5.25
N PRO A 210 -1.19 13.27 -4.40
CA PRO A 210 -2.28 14.14 -4.84
C PRO A 210 -1.95 14.86 -6.16
N PRO A 211 -2.76 14.65 -7.21
CA PRO A 211 -2.35 14.98 -8.56
C PRO A 211 -2.38 16.49 -8.81
N ALA A 212 -1.33 17.02 -9.45
CA ALA A 212 -1.21 18.44 -9.77
C ALA A 212 -2.31 18.92 -10.71
N THR A 213 -2.90 18.02 -11.52
CA THR A 213 -4.11 18.31 -12.30
C THR A 213 -5.29 18.85 -11.49
N LEU A 214 -5.36 18.65 -10.17
CA LEU A 214 -6.38 19.29 -9.31
C LEU A 214 -6.17 20.79 -9.11
N LEU A 215 -5.10 21.38 -9.65
CA LEU A 215 -4.98 22.82 -9.81
C LEU A 215 -6.10 23.39 -10.69
N TYR A 216 -6.57 22.64 -11.69
CA TYR A 216 -7.69 23.05 -12.52
C TYR A 216 -9.00 22.97 -11.76
N ARG A 217 -9.71 24.10 -11.69
CA ARG A 217 -10.98 24.21 -10.98
C ARG A 217 -11.99 23.17 -11.46
N ASN A 218 -12.08 22.97 -12.78
CA ASN A 218 -13.08 22.08 -13.37
C ASN A 218 -12.81 20.60 -13.07
N LEU A 219 -11.56 20.20 -12.86
CA LEU A 219 -11.24 18.82 -12.47
C LEU A 219 -11.58 18.51 -11.00
N ARG A 220 -11.92 19.52 -10.20
CA ARG A 220 -12.45 19.35 -8.83
C ARG A 220 -13.95 19.05 -8.79
N LYS A 221 -14.63 19.06 -9.94
CA LYS A 221 -16.07 18.75 -10.04
C LYS A 221 -16.33 17.27 -9.75
N LEU A 222 -17.44 17.00 -9.09
CA LEU A 222 -17.86 15.65 -8.67
C LEU A 222 -17.83 14.62 -9.81
N LYS A 223 -18.27 15.00 -11.02
CA LYS A 223 -18.31 14.10 -12.19
C LYS A 223 -16.95 13.51 -12.58
N TYR A 224 -15.85 14.19 -12.26
CA TYR A 224 -14.51 13.75 -12.65
C TYR A 224 -13.75 13.02 -11.55
N ILE A 225 -14.28 12.95 -10.34
CA ILE A 225 -13.56 12.33 -9.20
C ILE A 225 -13.23 10.85 -9.46
N LYS A 226 -14.07 10.14 -10.23
CA LYS A 226 -13.81 8.75 -10.64
C LYS A 226 -12.72 8.58 -11.69
N ASN A 227 -12.27 9.66 -12.32
CA ASN A 227 -11.21 9.60 -13.33
C ASN A 227 -9.82 9.65 -12.67
N PHE A 228 -9.75 9.79 -11.34
CA PHE A 228 -8.51 9.74 -10.58
C PHE A 228 -8.29 8.33 -10.02
N HIS A 229 -7.15 7.74 -10.34
CA HIS A 229 -6.81 6.36 -10.01
C HIS A 229 -5.44 6.29 -9.34
N GLN A 230 -5.30 5.41 -8.35
CA GLN A 230 -3.99 5.10 -7.77
C GLN A 230 -3.13 4.38 -8.80
N PHE A 231 -1.88 4.81 -8.98
CA PHE A 231 -0.97 4.25 -9.97
C PHE A 231 -0.67 2.77 -9.71
N ASP A 232 -0.18 2.43 -8.51
CA ASP A 232 0.49 1.15 -8.22
C ASP A 232 -0.29 -0.11 -8.61
N LEU A 233 -1.63 -0.08 -8.45
CA LEU A 233 -2.50 -1.22 -8.75
C LEU A 233 -3.41 -0.96 -9.96
N THR A 234 -4.07 0.21 -10.02
CA THR A 234 -5.10 0.44 -11.03
C THR A 234 -4.52 0.64 -12.42
N PHE A 235 -3.36 1.30 -12.55
CA PHE A 235 -2.73 1.53 -13.84
C PHE A 235 -2.33 0.20 -14.51
N LYS A 236 -1.61 -0.66 -13.78
CA LYS A 236 -1.17 -1.97 -14.28
C LYS A 236 -2.35 -2.87 -14.63
N LYS A 237 -3.37 -2.92 -13.77
CA LYS A 237 -4.60 -3.66 -14.04
C LYS A 237 -5.32 -3.16 -15.30
N HIS A 238 -5.43 -1.84 -15.49
CA HIS A 238 -6.05 -1.29 -16.70
C HIS A 238 -5.20 -1.58 -17.95
N CYS A 239 -3.87 -1.58 -17.83
CA CYS A 239 -2.99 -2.02 -18.91
C CYS A 239 -3.25 -3.49 -19.26
N GLU A 240 -3.21 -4.39 -18.29
CA GLU A 240 -3.41 -5.84 -18.46
C GLU A 240 -4.78 -6.18 -19.07
N GLU A 241 -5.84 -5.53 -18.58
CA GLU A 241 -7.21 -5.76 -19.03
C GLU A 241 -7.55 -5.05 -20.36
N GLY A 242 -6.66 -4.17 -20.85
CA GLY A 242 -6.93 -3.35 -22.03
C GLY A 242 -8.06 -2.33 -21.81
N LYS A 243 -8.06 -1.68 -20.64
CA LYS A 243 -9.07 -0.71 -20.20
C LYS A 243 -8.53 0.70 -19.96
N LEU A 244 -7.37 1.04 -20.49
CA LEU A 244 -6.90 2.42 -20.43
C LEU A 244 -7.82 3.34 -21.25
N PRO A 245 -8.17 4.54 -20.73
CA PRO A 245 -9.02 5.50 -21.41
C PRO A 245 -8.34 6.13 -22.64
N ASN A 246 -9.04 7.04 -23.33
CA ASN A 246 -8.52 7.68 -24.54
C ASN A 246 -7.35 8.62 -24.25
N TYR A 247 -7.38 9.29 -23.11
CA TYR A 247 -6.32 10.18 -22.67
C TYR A 247 -5.90 9.85 -21.24
N VAL A 248 -4.64 9.48 -21.06
CA VAL A 248 -4.07 9.00 -19.81
C VAL A 248 -2.99 9.96 -19.36
N VAL A 249 -3.07 10.43 -18.13
CA VAL A 249 -1.99 11.18 -17.48
C VAL A 249 -1.43 10.35 -16.35
N VAL A 250 -0.11 10.25 -16.29
CA VAL A 250 0.61 9.53 -15.24
C VAL A 250 1.41 10.55 -14.41
N GLU A 251 1.10 10.67 -13.13
CA GLU A 251 1.68 11.63 -12.19
C GLU A 251 2.64 10.93 -11.22
N GLN A 252 3.82 11.53 -11.05
CA GLN A 252 4.96 10.99 -10.31
C GLN A 252 4.86 11.13 -8.79
N ARG A 253 5.86 10.57 -8.11
CA ARG A 253 6.22 10.88 -6.73
C ARG A 253 7.11 12.10 -6.68
N PHE A 254 6.56 13.21 -6.19
CA PHE A 254 7.29 14.47 -6.03
C PHE A 254 8.01 14.61 -4.69
N PHE A 255 7.75 13.75 -3.71
CA PHE A 255 8.34 13.82 -2.36
C PHE A 255 9.42 12.75 -2.16
N ASP A 256 10.64 13.17 -1.78
CA ASP A 256 11.81 12.29 -1.67
C ASP A 256 11.96 11.63 -0.30
N LEU A 257 11.15 10.59 -0.05
CA LEU A 257 11.20 9.80 1.18
C LEU A 257 12.25 8.69 1.14
N LEU A 258 12.79 8.31 2.30
CA LEU A 258 13.73 7.20 2.46
C LEU A 258 13.14 5.86 2.03
N SER A 259 11.88 5.61 2.38
CA SER A 259 11.18 4.34 2.09
C SER A 259 10.67 4.24 0.66
N ILE A 260 10.33 5.39 0.06
CA ILE A 260 9.71 5.50 -1.26
C ILE A 260 10.24 6.79 -1.93
N PRO A 261 11.41 6.74 -2.59
CA PRO A 261 12.07 7.93 -3.14
C PRO A 261 11.27 8.63 -4.24
N ALA A 262 11.50 9.92 -4.45
CA ALA A 262 10.91 10.65 -5.57
C ALA A 262 11.38 10.07 -6.92
N ASN A 263 10.55 10.13 -7.95
CA ASN A 263 10.80 9.52 -9.27
C ASN A 263 10.44 10.46 -10.45
N ASP A 264 10.46 11.75 -10.20
CA ASP A 264 10.11 12.84 -11.12
C ASP A 264 11.31 13.44 -11.89
N ASP A 265 12.54 12.98 -11.61
CA ASP A 265 13.81 13.52 -12.10
C ASP A 265 14.16 14.95 -11.61
N HIS A 266 13.39 15.56 -10.71
CA HIS A 266 13.69 16.92 -10.19
C HIS A 266 15.06 16.94 -9.46
N PRO A 267 15.89 17.99 -9.54
CA PRO A 267 17.05 18.14 -8.67
C PRO A 267 16.63 18.55 -7.23
N SER A 268 16.97 17.86 -6.16
CA SER A 268 18.03 16.90 -5.96
C SER A 268 17.50 15.48 -5.72
N HIS A 269 16.63 14.98 -6.59
CA HIS A 269 16.15 13.60 -6.63
C HIS A 269 17.05 12.73 -7.54
N ASP A 270 17.03 11.42 -7.32
CA ASP A 270 17.88 10.49 -8.07
C ASP A 270 17.24 10.13 -9.43
N VAL A 271 17.88 10.54 -10.53
CA VAL A 271 17.45 10.24 -11.91
C VAL A 271 17.32 8.73 -12.19
N SER A 272 18.00 7.88 -11.41
CA SER A 272 17.82 6.43 -11.52
C SER A 272 16.41 5.97 -11.11
N GLU A 273 15.74 6.68 -10.20
CA GLU A 273 14.36 6.40 -9.80
C GLU A 273 13.36 6.83 -10.87
N GLY A 274 13.58 7.98 -11.53
CA GLY A 274 12.76 8.39 -12.67
C GLY A 274 12.91 7.47 -13.88
N GLN A 275 14.13 6.95 -14.13
CA GLN A 275 14.32 5.89 -15.13
C GLN A 275 13.55 4.60 -14.79
N LYS A 276 13.55 4.17 -13.51
CA LYS A 276 12.78 2.99 -13.07
C LYS A 276 11.29 3.22 -13.31
N PHE A 277 10.79 4.41 -13.01
CA PHE A 277 9.39 4.75 -13.21
C PHE A 277 8.98 4.74 -14.68
N ILE A 278 9.76 5.37 -15.56
CA ILE A 278 9.50 5.32 -17.01
C ILE A 278 9.55 3.89 -17.54
N LYS A 279 10.51 3.08 -17.07
CA LYS A 279 10.59 1.66 -17.41
C LYS A 279 9.32 0.92 -16.99
N GLU A 280 8.86 1.13 -15.77
CA GLU A 280 7.62 0.52 -15.24
C GLU A 280 6.40 0.91 -16.09
N VAL A 281 6.25 2.19 -16.42
CA VAL A 281 5.15 2.68 -17.27
C VAL A 281 5.23 2.08 -18.68
N TYR A 282 6.40 2.13 -19.32
CA TYR A 282 6.61 1.57 -20.65
C TYR A 282 6.30 0.08 -20.70
N GLU A 283 6.83 -0.71 -19.76
CA GLU A 283 6.67 -2.17 -19.78
C GLU A 283 5.22 -2.58 -19.53
N ALA A 284 4.49 -1.86 -18.67
CA ALA A 284 3.06 -2.06 -18.48
C ALA A 284 2.25 -1.77 -19.76
N LEU A 285 2.52 -0.62 -20.41
CA LEU A 285 1.87 -0.27 -21.68
C LEU A 285 2.23 -1.25 -22.80
N ARG A 286 3.50 -1.66 -22.88
CA ARG A 286 4.02 -2.58 -23.90
C ARG A 286 3.43 -3.99 -23.78
N ALA A 287 3.12 -4.42 -22.55
CA ALA A 287 2.46 -5.69 -22.27
C ALA A 287 0.94 -5.65 -22.51
N SER A 288 0.35 -4.45 -22.60
CA SER A 288 -1.09 -4.28 -22.79
C SER A 288 -1.57 -4.82 -24.15
N PRO A 289 -2.75 -5.46 -24.21
CA PRO A 289 -3.41 -5.75 -25.49
C PRO A 289 -3.76 -4.49 -26.29
N GLN A 290 -3.81 -3.32 -25.66
CA GLN A 290 -4.04 -2.02 -26.33
C GLN A 290 -2.75 -1.42 -26.94
N TRP A 291 -1.56 -2.01 -26.75
CA TRP A 291 -0.28 -1.48 -27.27
C TRP A 291 -0.32 -1.05 -28.76
N PRO A 292 -0.98 -1.79 -29.69
CA PRO A 292 -1.10 -1.37 -31.09
C PRO A 292 -1.91 -0.10 -31.32
N GLU A 293 -2.59 0.42 -30.31
CA GLU A 293 -3.48 1.60 -30.38
C GLU A 293 -2.97 2.75 -29.49
N MET A 294 -1.72 2.66 -29.01
CA MET A 294 -1.16 3.58 -28.02
C MET A 294 -0.10 4.53 -28.60
N LEU A 295 -0.12 5.75 -28.09
CA LEU A 295 0.94 6.74 -28.22
C LEU A 295 1.35 7.20 -26.82
N PHE A 296 2.55 6.85 -26.39
CA PHE A 296 3.12 7.30 -25.12
C PHE A 296 4.08 8.48 -25.36
N VAL A 297 3.86 9.57 -24.64
CA VAL A 297 4.56 10.84 -24.76
C VAL A 297 5.24 11.13 -23.43
N ILE A 298 6.57 11.21 -23.45
CA ILE A 298 7.38 11.64 -22.32
C ILE A 298 7.91 13.03 -22.65
N ILE A 299 7.64 14.00 -21.78
CA ILE A 299 8.20 15.35 -21.85
C ILE A 299 8.73 15.78 -20.48
N TYR A 300 9.43 16.91 -20.42
CA TYR A 300 9.69 17.63 -19.18
C TYR A 300 8.89 18.94 -19.16
N ASP A 301 8.62 19.46 -17.97
CA ASP A 301 7.96 20.74 -17.75
C ASP A 301 8.84 21.94 -18.13
N GLU A 302 10.06 22.03 -17.60
CA GLU A 302 11.05 23.06 -17.89
C GLU A 302 12.48 22.52 -17.69
N HIS A 303 13.50 23.37 -17.81
CA HIS A 303 14.90 22.93 -17.97
C HIS A 303 15.70 22.83 -16.67
N GLY A 304 15.15 23.23 -15.52
CA GLY A 304 15.77 23.11 -14.19
C GLY A 304 17.01 23.96 -14.01
N GLY A 305 17.19 25.00 -14.84
CA GLY A 305 18.41 25.81 -14.88
C GLY A 305 19.60 25.12 -15.56
N PHE A 306 19.45 23.91 -16.10
CA PHE A 306 20.52 23.23 -16.84
C PHE A 306 20.71 23.82 -18.23
N TYR A 307 21.95 23.83 -18.70
CA TYR A 307 22.31 24.42 -19.98
C TYR A 307 21.65 23.69 -21.16
N ASP A 308 21.23 24.46 -22.16
CA ASP A 308 20.93 23.98 -23.50
C ASP A 308 21.48 24.97 -24.54
N HIS A 309 22.08 24.45 -25.60
CA HIS A 309 22.76 25.26 -26.61
C HIS A 309 21.81 25.87 -27.64
N VAL A 310 20.55 25.39 -27.75
CA VAL A 310 19.64 25.82 -28.82
C VAL A 310 18.94 27.11 -28.42
N PRO A 311 19.07 28.18 -29.24
CA PRO A 311 18.36 29.43 -28.99
C PRO A 311 16.85 29.24 -28.93
N THR A 312 16.22 29.79 -27.89
CA THR A 312 14.76 29.72 -27.74
C THR A 312 14.04 30.61 -28.77
N PRO A 313 12.88 30.18 -29.30
CA PRO A 313 12.01 31.01 -30.13
C PRO A 313 11.44 32.23 -29.39
N VAL A 314 11.77 33.44 -29.88
CA VAL A 314 11.38 34.73 -29.29
C VAL A 314 10.56 35.64 -30.23
N THR A 315 10.14 35.13 -31.40
CA THR A 315 9.41 35.89 -32.42
C THR A 315 8.21 35.10 -32.91
N ASP A 316 7.11 35.78 -33.23
CA ASP A 316 5.89 35.20 -33.82
C ASP A 316 5.27 34.04 -33.02
N VAL A 317 5.49 34.03 -31.71
CA VAL A 317 4.87 33.14 -30.75
C VAL A 317 3.61 33.84 -30.21
N PRO A 318 2.40 33.32 -30.47
CA PRO A 318 1.17 34.02 -30.11
C PRO A 318 0.87 33.88 -28.61
N SER A 319 0.56 34.99 -27.95
CA SER A 319 -0.04 34.94 -26.61
C SER A 319 -1.31 34.06 -26.65
N PRO A 320 -1.48 33.09 -25.73
CA PRO A 320 -2.58 32.13 -25.79
C PRO A 320 -3.96 32.80 -25.75
N ASP A 321 -4.11 33.78 -24.85
CA ASP A 321 -5.39 34.39 -24.46
C ASP A 321 -5.30 35.92 -24.29
N ASP A 322 -4.20 36.55 -24.76
CA ASP A 322 -3.89 37.98 -24.66
C ASP A 322 -3.81 38.51 -23.20
N ILE A 323 -3.63 37.64 -22.21
CA ILE A 323 -3.41 38.02 -20.82
C ILE A 323 -1.95 38.44 -20.63
N VAL A 324 -1.73 39.54 -19.91
CA VAL A 324 -0.39 39.98 -19.49
C VAL A 324 -0.18 39.52 -18.05
N GLY A 325 1.00 38.97 -17.78
CA GLY A 325 1.36 38.46 -16.46
C GLY A 325 1.51 39.58 -15.43
N PRO A 326 1.58 39.24 -14.14
CA PRO A 326 1.61 40.21 -13.06
C PRO A 326 2.89 41.06 -13.04
N GLU A 327 2.83 42.20 -12.34
CA GLU A 327 4.03 42.95 -11.95
C GLU A 327 4.96 42.07 -11.10
N PRO A 328 6.29 42.27 -11.18
CA PRO A 328 6.97 43.31 -11.96
C PRO A 328 7.28 42.89 -13.42
N TYR A 329 7.03 41.65 -13.81
CA TYR A 329 7.49 41.12 -15.10
C TYR A 329 6.65 41.57 -16.29
N ASN A 330 5.33 41.75 -16.10
CA ASN A 330 4.39 42.13 -17.16
C ASN A 330 4.58 41.28 -18.44
N PHE A 331 4.80 39.97 -18.25
CA PHE A 331 5.17 39.07 -19.33
C PHE A 331 3.99 38.85 -20.29
N LYS A 332 4.23 38.99 -21.60
CA LYS A 332 3.16 38.93 -22.62
C LYS A 332 2.87 37.53 -23.15
N PHE A 333 3.61 36.52 -22.69
CA PHE A 333 3.50 35.14 -23.17
C PHE A 333 3.81 34.99 -24.67
N ASP A 334 4.66 35.86 -25.21
CA ASP A 334 5.00 35.99 -26.63
C ASP A 334 6.38 35.41 -27.00
N ARG A 335 6.90 34.50 -26.16
CA ARG A 335 8.13 33.73 -26.38
C ARG A 335 8.08 32.42 -25.62
N LEU A 336 8.91 31.46 -26.04
CA LEU A 336 9.05 30.15 -25.40
C LEU A 336 10.18 30.15 -24.35
N GLY A 337 10.27 29.06 -23.59
CA GLY A 337 11.36 28.78 -22.67
C GLY A 337 12.50 27.98 -23.32
N VAL A 338 13.38 27.42 -22.49
CA VAL A 338 14.52 26.61 -22.96
C VAL A 338 14.03 25.26 -23.49
N ARG A 339 14.83 24.63 -24.35
CA ARG A 339 14.54 23.32 -24.92
C ARG A 339 14.58 22.23 -23.84
N VAL A 340 13.60 21.32 -23.89
CA VAL A 340 13.41 20.22 -22.94
C VAL A 340 13.32 18.87 -23.67
N PRO A 341 13.61 17.73 -23.00
CA PRO A 341 13.46 16.42 -23.60
C PRO A 341 12.01 16.12 -23.99
N ALA A 342 11.83 15.48 -25.15
CA ALA A 342 10.55 14.95 -25.60
C ALA A 342 10.75 13.67 -26.43
N ILE A 343 10.09 12.59 -26.02
CA ILE A 343 10.19 11.26 -26.65
C ILE A 343 8.77 10.77 -26.96
N LEU A 344 8.56 10.31 -28.19
CA LEU A 344 7.29 9.78 -28.69
C LEU A 344 7.44 8.28 -28.94
N ILE A 345 6.61 7.48 -28.27
CA ILE A 345 6.73 6.02 -28.20
C ILE A 345 5.44 5.39 -28.71
N SER A 346 5.55 4.58 -29.77
CA SER A 346 4.42 3.86 -30.36
C SER A 346 4.94 2.79 -31.32
N PRO A 347 4.25 1.65 -31.51
CA PRO A 347 4.61 0.70 -32.56
C PRO A 347 4.43 1.29 -33.97
N TRP A 348 3.78 2.44 -34.12
CA TRP A 348 3.61 3.12 -35.42
C TRP A 348 4.76 4.04 -35.81
N ILE A 349 5.79 4.16 -34.96
CA ILE A 349 6.94 5.04 -35.17
C ILE A 349 8.14 4.24 -35.66
N GLU A 350 8.83 4.72 -36.69
CA GLU A 350 10.07 4.11 -37.17
C GLU A 350 11.20 4.20 -36.15
N ARG A 351 12.03 3.16 -36.10
CA ARG A 351 13.15 3.06 -35.16
C ARG A 351 14.14 4.22 -35.37
N GLY A 352 14.54 4.90 -34.28
CA GLY A 352 15.58 5.94 -34.29
C GLY A 352 15.18 7.22 -35.01
N THR A 353 13.88 7.54 -35.04
CA THR A 353 13.36 8.74 -35.70
C THR A 353 13.79 10.01 -34.94
N VAL A 354 14.21 11.05 -35.66
CA VAL A 354 14.49 12.37 -35.07
C VAL A 354 13.54 13.40 -35.66
N LEU A 355 12.87 14.16 -34.78
CA LEU A 355 11.94 15.22 -35.15
C LEU A 355 12.59 16.56 -34.87
N HIS A 356 12.93 17.26 -35.94
CA HIS A 356 13.54 18.58 -35.88
C HIS A 356 12.50 19.68 -35.66
N ALA A 357 11.86 20.16 -36.74
CA ALA A 357 10.87 21.22 -36.67
C ALA A 357 9.49 20.68 -37.08
N PRO A 358 8.39 21.18 -36.49
CA PRO A 358 7.06 20.75 -36.88
C PRO A 358 6.69 21.23 -38.29
N SER A 359 5.85 20.46 -38.96
CA SER A 359 5.01 20.98 -40.06
C SER A 359 3.73 21.57 -39.45
N GLY A 360 3.87 22.73 -38.81
CA GLY A 360 2.76 23.40 -38.14
C GLY A 360 1.89 24.25 -39.07
N PRO A 361 0.76 24.79 -38.57
CA PRO A 361 -0.13 25.66 -39.35
C PRO A 361 0.54 26.96 -39.80
N TYR A 362 1.65 27.37 -39.16
CA TYR A 362 2.43 28.54 -39.51
C TYR A 362 3.93 28.19 -39.65
N PRO A 363 4.69 28.94 -40.46
CA PRO A 363 6.16 28.77 -40.52
C PRO A 363 6.87 29.01 -39.19
N SER A 364 6.26 29.79 -38.27
CA SER A 364 6.81 30.04 -36.94
C SER A 364 6.49 28.94 -35.93
N SER A 365 5.57 28.03 -36.22
CA SER A 365 5.13 26.96 -35.31
C SER A 365 6.32 26.16 -34.76
N GLN A 366 6.26 25.84 -33.47
CA GLN A 366 7.27 25.03 -32.76
C GLN A 366 6.61 23.85 -32.04
N PHE A 367 7.42 22.88 -31.64
CA PHE A 367 7.00 21.91 -30.64
C PHE A 367 7.18 22.50 -29.25
N GLU A 368 6.10 22.55 -28.48
CA GLU A 368 6.03 22.96 -27.07
C GLU A 368 4.85 22.26 -26.40
N HIS A 369 4.59 22.44 -25.09
CA HIS A 369 3.60 21.60 -24.40
C HIS A 369 2.18 21.63 -25.01
N SER A 370 1.75 22.73 -25.62
CA SER A 370 0.45 22.82 -26.32
C SER A 370 0.40 22.02 -27.63
N SER A 371 1.54 21.51 -28.10
CA SER A 371 1.60 20.51 -29.18
C SER A 371 0.90 19.20 -28.79
N ILE A 372 0.77 18.91 -27.50
CA ILE A 372 0.00 17.78 -26.98
C ILE A 372 -1.49 17.98 -27.27
N SER A 373 -2.08 19.09 -26.82
CA SER A 373 -3.51 19.35 -27.07
C SER A 373 -3.80 19.51 -28.56
N ALA A 374 -2.91 20.14 -29.34
CA ALA A 374 -3.03 20.24 -30.79
C ALA A 374 -3.06 18.86 -31.47
N THR A 375 -2.20 17.93 -31.03
CA THR A 375 -2.14 16.57 -31.58
C THR A 375 -3.32 15.72 -31.12
N VAL A 376 -3.72 15.81 -29.85
CA VAL A 376 -4.91 15.13 -29.30
C VAL A 376 -6.17 15.59 -30.03
N LYS A 377 -6.33 16.90 -30.27
CA LYS A 377 -7.42 17.45 -31.09
C LYS A 377 -7.46 16.79 -32.46
N LYS A 378 -6.32 16.61 -33.12
CA LYS A 378 -6.23 15.99 -34.45
C LYS A 378 -6.53 14.50 -34.43
N ILE A 379 -5.98 13.75 -33.46
CA ILE A 379 -6.19 12.30 -33.32
C ILE A 379 -7.66 11.98 -33.05
N PHE A 380 -8.30 12.70 -32.13
CA PHE A 380 -9.69 12.46 -31.71
C PHE A 380 -10.71 13.33 -32.45
N ASN A 381 -10.27 14.15 -33.41
CA ASN A 381 -11.10 15.07 -34.18
C ASN A 381 -11.97 15.99 -33.30
N LEU A 382 -11.38 16.55 -32.24
CA LEU A 382 -12.07 17.49 -31.36
C LEU A 382 -12.39 18.79 -32.12
N LYS A 383 -13.51 19.44 -31.79
CA LYS A 383 -14.02 20.58 -32.57
C LYS A 383 -13.10 21.81 -32.49
N GLU A 384 -12.86 22.28 -31.27
CA GLU A 384 -12.19 23.55 -30.99
C GLU A 384 -10.75 23.35 -30.52
N PHE A 385 -9.91 24.37 -30.74
CA PHE A 385 -8.64 24.52 -30.03
C PHE A 385 -8.92 25.15 -28.65
N LEU A 386 -8.04 24.91 -27.67
CA LEU A 386 -8.17 25.50 -26.33
C LEU A 386 -7.84 26.99 -26.34
N THR A 387 -6.79 27.38 -27.05
CA THR A 387 -6.30 28.77 -27.11
C THR A 387 -5.71 29.11 -28.48
N LYS A 388 -5.11 30.29 -28.64
CA LYS A 388 -4.30 30.61 -29.83
C LYS A 388 -3.00 29.80 -29.88
N ARG A 389 -2.54 29.28 -28.73
CA ARG A 389 -1.24 28.61 -28.58
C ARG A 389 -1.28 27.21 -29.20
N ASP A 390 -2.27 26.39 -28.88
CA ASP A 390 -2.42 25.07 -29.51
C ASP A 390 -2.93 25.14 -30.95
N ALA A 391 -3.66 26.20 -31.31
CA ALA A 391 -3.97 26.50 -32.72
C ALA A 391 -2.72 26.86 -33.56
N TRP A 392 -1.64 27.30 -32.90
CA TRP A 392 -0.35 27.63 -33.54
C TRP A 392 0.67 26.50 -33.43
N ALA A 393 0.60 25.69 -32.37
CA ALA A 393 1.57 24.64 -32.07
C ALA A 393 1.70 23.60 -33.20
N GLY A 394 2.88 23.02 -33.32
CA GLY A 394 3.11 21.90 -34.23
C GLY A 394 2.44 20.60 -33.77
N THR A 395 1.87 19.82 -34.68
CA THR A 395 1.42 18.45 -34.35
C THR A 395 2.49 17.42 -34.68
N PHE A 396 2.58 16.36 -33.89
CA PHE A 396 3.57 15.29 -34.05
C PHE A 396 2.98 13.99 -34.59
N ASP A 397 1.73 13.98 -35.05
CA ASP A 397 1.11 12.81 -35.68
C ASP A 397 1.82 12.35 -36.97
N VAL A 398 2.66 13.21 -37.56
CA VAL A 398 3.45 12.92 -38.77
C VAL A 398 4.41 11.73 -38.61
N VAL A 399 4.74 11.33 -37.38
CA VAL A 399 5.58 10.14 -37.12
C VAL A 399 4.79 8.84 -37.13
N LEU A 400 3.46 8.90 -37.10
CA LEU A 400 2.56 7.76 -37.17
C LEU A 400 2.30 7.38 -38.64
N ASN A 401 3.36 7.27 -39.44
CA ASN A 401 3.29 7.18 -40.90
C ASN A 401 3.36 5.74 -41.44
N ARG A 402 3.46 4.75 -40.55
CA ARG A 402 3.53 3.33 -40.93
C ARG A 402 2.17 2.80 -41.38
N THR A 403 2.18 1.85 -42.31
CA THR A 403 0.98 1.13 -42.75
C THR A 403 0.60 -0.04 -41.83
N SER A 404 1.51 -0.48 -40.96
CA SER A 404 1.30 -1.53 -39.96
C SER A 404 2.17 -1.30 -38.73
N PRO A 405 1.70 -1.68 -37.52
CA PRO A 405 2.48 -1.53 -36.30
C PRO A 405 3.73 -2.42 -36.36
N ARG A 406 4.81 -1.94 -35.76
CA ARG A 406 6.04 -2.70 -35.52
C ARG A 406 5.78 -3.85 -34.55
N THR A 407 6.37 -4.99 -34.86
CA THR A 407 6.36 -6.19 -34.01
C THR A 407 7.66 -6.36 -33.23
N ASP A 408 8.66 -5.51 -33.48
CA ASP A 408 10.02 -5.59 -32.95
C ASP A 408 10.29 -4.59 -31.82
N CYS A 409 9.27 -3.88 -31.31
CA CYS A 409 9.41 -2.99 -30.16
C CYS A 409 9.86 -3.78 -28.92
N PRO A 410 10.87 -3.33 -28.16
CA PRO A 410 11.41 -4.05 -27.01
C PRO A 410 10.31 -4.41 -26.02
N ALA A 411 10.31 -5.65 -25.52
CA ALA A 411 9.38 -6.06 -24.47
C ALA A 411 9.78 -5.48 -23.11
N THR A 412 11.08 -5.30 -22.89
CA THR A 412 11.68 -4.75 -21.67
C THR A 412 12.73 -3.70 -22.01
N LEU A 413 12.97 -2.80 -21.07
CA LEU A 413 14.01 -1.76 -21.11
C LEU A 413 15.18 -2.14 -20.17
N PRO A 414 16.39 -1.58 -20.36
CA PRO A 414 17.53 -1.88 -19.48
C PRO A 414 17.30 -1.41 -18.04
N ASP A 415 17.92 -2.10 -17.09
CA ASP A 415 17.86 -1.70 -15.68
C ASP A 415 18.71 -0.44 -15.44
N PRO A 416 18.16 0.58 -14.74
CA PRO A 416 18.91 1.78 -14.39
C PRO A 416 20.02 1.47 -13.39
N MET A 417 21.18 2.14 -13.55
CA MET A 417 22.21 2.15 -12.51
C MET A 417 21.90 3.23 -11.47
N LYS A 418 22.24 2.98 -10.21
CA LYS A 418 22.09 3.96 -9.13
C LYS A 418 23.02 5.16 -9.36
N LEU A 419 22.49 6.38 -9.30
CA LEU A 419 23.25 7.62 -9.57
C LEU A 419 23.47 8.50 -8.34
N ARG A 420 22.71 8.27 -7.26
CA ARG A 420 22.91 8.94 -5.96
C ARG A 420 23.52 8.00 -4.94
N GLU A 421 24.65 8.36 -4.34
CA GLU A 421 25.23 7.58 -3.23
C GLU A 421 24.48 7.79 -1.91
N ALA A 422 24.08 9.04 -1.64
CA ALA A 422 23.34 9.41 -0.43
C ALA A 422 21.91 8.83 -0.43
N VAL A 423 21.39 8.53 0.75
CA VAL A 423 19.98 8.16 0.91
C VAL A 423 19.09 9.41 0.93
N SER A 424 17.81 9.26 0.56
CA SER A 424 16.78 10.28 0.73
C SER A 424 16.61 10.64 2.21
N LYS A 425 16.16 11.88 2.48
CA LYS A 425 16.11 12.44 3.84
C LYS A 425 14.69 12.90 4.15
N ASP A 426 13.97 12.11 4.92
CA ASP A 426 12.60 12.42 5.38
C ASP A 426 12.48 13.79 6.07
N GLY A 427 13.53 14.20 6.79
CA GLY A 427 13.65 15.49 7.48
C GLY A 427 14.20 16.64 6.61
N ALA A 428 14.36 16.46 5.30
CA ALA A 428 14.75 17.55 4.40
C ALA A 428 13.65 18.61 4.34
N LYS A 429 14.04 19.84 4.02
CA LYS A 429 13.08 20.90 3.69
C LYS A 429 12.41 20.56 2.36
N ILE A 430 11.11 20.84 2.27
CA ILE A 430 10.38 20.71 1.02
C ILE A 430 10.81 21.72 -0.05
N SER A 431 10.72 21.33 -1.33
CA SER A 431 10.94 22.19 -2.49
C SER A 431 9.76 23.15 -2.72
N ASP A 432 9.94 24.18 -3.56
CA ASP A 432 8.88 25.13 -3.88
C ASP A 432 7.64 24.45 -4.47
N PHE A 433 7.82 23.46 -5.35
CA PHE A 433 6.70 22.68 -5.92
C PHE A 433 6.02 21.79 -4.86
N GLN A 434 6.78 21.19 -3.94
CA GLN A 434 6.23 20.43 -2.81
C GLN A 434 5.44 21.34 -1.85
N GLU A 435 5.90 22.57 -1.57
CA GLU A 435 5.16 23.57 -0.79
C GLU A 435 3.80 23.88 -1.43
N GLU A 436 3.73 23.97 -2.76
CA GLU A 436 2.48 24.18 -3.47
C GLU A 436 1.53 23.00 -3.42
N LEU A 437 2.03 21.77 -3.53
CA LEU A 437 1.19 20.58 -3.38
C LEU A 437 0.55 20.53 -1.98
N VAL A 438 1.29 20.93 -0.94
CA VAL A 438 0.76 21.11 0.43
C VAL A 438 -0.32 22.19 0.47
N GLN A 439 -0.08 23.33 -0.17
CA GLN A 439 -1.04 24.44 -0.20
C GLN A 439 -2.30 24.10 -1.03
N LEU A 440 -2.17 23.35 -2.12
CA LEU A 440 -3.28 22.80 -2.89
C LEU A 440 -4.08 21.82 -2.04
N ALA A 441 -3.42 20.91 -1.33
CA ALA A 441 -4.08 19.97 -0.44
C ALA A 441 -4.85 20.72 0.67
N ALA A 442 -4.26 21.79 1.23
CA ALA A 442 -4.94 22.67 2.18
C ALA A 442 -6.16 23.39 1.56
N ALA A 443 -6.06 23.81 0.30
CA ALA A 443 -7.19 24.38 -0.42
C ALA A 443 -8.35 23.37 -0.54
N LEU A 444 -8.06 22.16 -1.03
CA LEU A 444 -9.02 21.07 -1.20
C LEU A 444 -9.68 20.63 0.12
N ASN A 445 -8.90 20.60 1.20
CA ASN A 445 -9.37 20.20 2.53
C ASN A 445 -10.09 21.33 3.31
N GLY A 446 -10.11 22.56 2.77
CA GLY A 446 -10.72 23.72 3.42
C GLY A 446 -9.86 24.38 4.49
N ASP A 447 -8.61 23.95 4.65
CA ASP A 447 -7.63 24.44 5.61
C ASP A 447 -7.02 25.79 5.23
N HIS A 448 -7.17 26.21 3.96
CA HIS A 448 -6.82 27.56 3.49
C HIS A 448 -7.52 28.70 4.26
N ARG A 449 -8.57 28.38 5.05
CA ARG A 449 -9.28 29.33 5.92
C ARG A 449 -8.67 29.47 7.31
N LYS A 450 -7.62 28.71 7.64
CA LYS A 450 -6.89 28.79 8.91
C LYS A 450 -5.82 29.88 8.84
N ASP A 451 -5.55 30.52 9.98
CA ASP A 451 -4.53 31.58 10.11
C ASP A 451 -3.09 31.14 9.82
N ILE A 452 -2.86 29.83 9.65
CA ILE A 452 -1.56 29.25 9.28
C ILE A 452 -1.31 29.28 7.75
N TYR A 453 -2.34 29.43 6.92
CA TYR A 453 -2.18 29.46 5.47
C TYR A 453 -1.72 30.85 4.97
N PRO A 454 -0.93 30.95 3.87
CA PRO A 454 -0.24 29.86 3.16
C PRO A 454 1.13 29.53 3.75
N HIS A 455 1.90 30.54 4.18
CA HIS A 455 3.34 30.34 4.45
C HIS A 455 3.63 29.70 5.81
N LYS A 456 2.86 29.99 6.87
CA LYS A 456 3.09 29.36 8.19
C LYS A 456 2.75 27.88 8.20
N LEU A 457 1.92 27.42 7.27
CA LEU A 457 1.55 26.01 7.11
C LEU A 457 2.77 25.20 6.70
N VAL A 458 3.55 25.72 5.75
CA VAL A 458 4.74 25.06 5.18
C VAL A 458 6.04 25.44 5.88
N GLU A 459 6.00 26.41 6.80
CA GLU A 459 7.17 26.91 7.52
C GLU A 459 7.83 25.78 8.33
N ASN A 460 9.09 25.47 8.00
CA ASN A 460 9.87 24.37 8.58
C ASN A 460 9.28 22.97 8.37
N MET A 461 8.32 22.81 7.45
CA MET A 461 7.75 21.51 7.14
C MET A 461 8.79 20.62 6.47
N THR A 462 8.91 19.40 6.99
CA THR A 462 9.76 18.36 6.41
C THR A 462 9.04 17.64 5.27
N VAL A 463 9.80 16.98 4.38
CA VAL A 463 9.24 16.12 3.32
C VAL A 463 8.25 15.10 3.88
N SER A 464 8.58 14.45 5.01
CA SER A 464 7.69 13.48 5.65
C SER A 464 6.37 14.08 6.17
N GLU A 465 6.41 15.27 6.77
CA GLU A 465 5.22 15.98 7.24
C GLU A 465 4.36 16.46 6.07
N ALA A 466 4.99 16.93 4.99
CA ALA A 466 4.31 17.37 3.78
C ALA A 466 3.55 16.24 3.08
N VAL A 467 4.19 15.07 2.93
CA VAL A 467 3.53 13.86 2.37
C VAL A 467 2.31 13.51 3.19
N LYS A 468 2.48 13.39 4.51
CA LYS A 468 1.39 13.05 5.42
C LYS A 468 0.23 14.04 5.30
N TYR A 469 0.52 15.33 5.32
CA TYR A 469 -0.50 16.37 5.17
C TYR A 469 -1.23 16.26 3.83
N CYS A 470 -0.50 16.11 2.72
CA CYS A 470 -1.06 16.01 1.37
C CYS A 470 -1.99 14.79 1.24
N GLU A 471 -1.54 13.61 1.69
CA GLU A 471 -2.33 12.38 1.64
C GLU A 471 -3.60 12.48 2.50
N GLU A 472 -3.51 13.00 3.72
CA GLU A 472 -4.66 13.17 4.62
C GLU A 472 -5.70 14.15 4.03
N ALA A 473 -5.24 15.32 3.60
CA ALA A 473 -6.08 16.37 3.04
C ALA A 473 -6.77 15.94 1.74
N PHE A 474 -6.05 15.25 0.86
CA PHE A 474 -6.62 14.76 -0.40
C PHE A 474 -7.60 13.60 -0.18
N ASN A 475 -7.29 12.66 0.71
CA ASN A 475 -8.23 11.59 1.07
C ASN A 475 -9.53 12.14 1.69
N LYS A 476 -9.44 13.17 2.53
CA LYS A 476 -10.62 13.86 3.06
C LYS A 476 -11.43 14.51 1.95
N PHE A 477 -10.78 15.17 1.00
CA PHE A 477 -11.45 15.73 -0.17
C PHE A 477 -12.20 14.65 -0.98
N LEU A 478 -11.54 13.53 -1.30
CA LEU A 478 -12.19 12.41 -2.01
C LEU A 478 -13.37 11.82 -1.23
N HIS A 479 -13.25 11.71 0.10
CA HIS A 479 -14.32 11.21 0.96
C HIS A 479 -15.55 12.13 0.95
N GLU A 480 -15.36 13.44 1.10
CA GLU A 480 -16.46 14.41 1.03
C GLU A 480 -17.07 14.45 -0.38
N CYS A 481 -16.27 14.27 -1.44
CA CYS A 481 -16.77 14.09 -2.80
C CYS A 481 -17.67 12.87 -2.94
N GLU A 482 -17.24 11.72 -2.44
CA GLU A 482 -18.03 10.49 -2.51
C GLU A 482 -19.35 10.63 -1.74
N LYS A 483 -19.29 11.19 -0.53
CA LYS A 483 -20.47 11.47 0.30
C LYS A 483 -21.46 12.41 -0.39
N ALA A 484 -20.98 13.49 -1.00
CA ALA A 484 -21.84 14.42 -1.74
C ALA A 484 -22.50 13.74 -2.96
N ARG A 485 -21.79 12.84 -3.63
CA ARG A 485 -22.31 12.05 -4.75
C ARG A 485 -23.40 11.08 -4.29
N GLU A 486 -23.17 10.36 -3.18
CA GLU A 486 -24.16 9.46 -2.57
C GLU A 486 -25.40 10.21 -2.09
N SER A 487 -25.28 11.47 -1.65
CA SER A 487 -26.40 12.32 -1.28
C SER A 487 -27.15 12.93 -2.46
N GLY A 488 -26.80 12.58 -3.70
CA GLY A 488 -27.44 13.09 -4.92
C GLY A 488 -27.10 14.53 -5.25
N THR A 489 -25.94 15.03 -4.79
CA THR A 489 -25.43 16.36 -5.19
C THR A 489 -25.19 16.36 -6.70
N ASP A 490 -25.51 17.48 -7.36
CA ASP A 490 -25.27 17.66 -8.80
C ASP A 490 -23.79 17.41 -9.12
N GLU A 491 -23.51 16.51 -10.07
CA GLU A 491 -22.14 16.12 -10.39
C GLU A 491 -21.30 17.26 -11.02
N SER A 492 -21.94 18.38 -11.41
CA SER A 492 -21.25 19.58 -11.87
C SER A 492 -20.70 20.47 -10.75
N GLU A 493 -21.07 20.21 -9.49
CA GLU A 493 -20.62 20.96 -8.32
C GLU A 493 -19.20 20.59 -7.87
N ILE A 494 -18.55 21.55 -7.22
CA ILE A 494 -17.25 21.35 -6.56
C ILE A 494 -17.49 21.24 -5.06
N VAL A 495 -17.09 20.12 -4.46
CA VAL A 495 -17.25 19.93 -3.02
C VAL A 495 -16.28 20.80 -2.25
N VAL A 496 -16.84 21.58 -1.33
CA VAL A 496 -16.06 22.38 -0.38
C VAL A 496 -16.05 21.65 0.95
N CYS A 497 -14.91 21.05 1.29
CA CYS A 497 -14.71 20.48 2.62
C CYS A 497 -14.95 21.57 3.68
N ALA A 498 -15.86 21.31 4.62
CA ALA A 498 -15.96 22.15 5.81
C ALA A 498 -14.61 22.11 6.56
N THR A 499 -14.23 23.23 7.19
CA THR A 499 -13.15 23.20 8.19
C THR A 499 -13.55 22.15 9.21
N SER A 500 -12.77 21.08 9.34
CA SER A 500 -13.06 20.06 10.33
C SER A 500 -13.23 20.76 11.68
N PRO A 501 -14.35 20.60 12.39
CA PRO A 501 -14.27 20.73 13.82
C PRO A 501 -13.21 19.71 14.25
N THR A 502 -12.24 20.16 15.03
CA THR A 502 -11.35 19.27 15.78
C THR A 502 -12.19 18.10 16.30
N PRO A 503 -11.78 16.84 16.12
CA PRO A 503 -12.59 15.70 16.55
C PRO A 503 -13.06 15.95 17.99
N PRO A 504 -14.35 15.70 18.31
CA PRO A 504 -14.80 15.85 19.67
C PRO A 504 -13.92 14.94 20.52
N SER A 505 -13.24 15.56 21.47
CA SER A 505 -12.65 14.89 22.63
C SER A 505 -13.77 14.13 23.32
N THR A 506 -13.99 12.88 22.90
CA THR A 506 -14.75 11.93 23.70
C THR A 506 -13.85 11.57 24.87
N LYS A 507 -14.38 11.80 26.07
CA LYS A 507 -13.70 11.58 27.34
C LYS A 507 -13.44 10.08 27.54
N SER A 508 -12.41 9.54 26.90
CA SER A 508 -11.68 8.39 27.45
C SER A 508 -10.54 8.95 28.29
N SER A 509 -10.40 8.45 29.53
CA SER A 509 -9.25 8.75 30.38
C SER A 509 -8.00 7.97 29.98
N SER A 510 -8.13 6.99 29.07
CA SER A 510 -7.00 6.20 28.56
C SER A 510 -6.30 6.94 27.42
N PRO A 511 -4.96 6.93 27.35
CA PRO A 511 -4.24 7.41 26.17
C PRO A 511 -4.43 6.50 24.94
N ILE A 512 -4.95 5.29 25.14
CA ILE A 512 -5.14 4.29 24.08
C ILE A 512 -6.45 4.54 23.34
N LYS A 513 -6.37 4.65 22.01
CA LYS A 513 -7.51 4.76 21.10
C LYS A 513 -7.65 3.59 20.13
N THR A 514 -6.57 2.82 19.96
CA THR A 514 -6.51 1.64 19.07
C THR A 514 -5.95 0.45 19.83
N VAL A 515 -6.72 -0.64 19.88
CA VAL A 515 -6.28 -1.94 20.41
C VAL A 515 -6.09 -2.89 19.23
N VAL A 516 -4.90 -3.46 19.08
CA VAL A 516 -4.54 -4.40 18.03
C VAL A 516 -4.33 -5.78 18.63
N VAL A 517 -4.97 -6.81 18.06
CA VAL A 517 -4.91 -8.19 18.55
C VAL A 517 -4.38 -9.10 17.45
N LEU A 518 -3.32 -9.84 17.77
CA LEU A 518 -2.73 -10.91 16.96
C LEU A 518 -2.73 -12.21 17.78
N VAL A 519 -3.24 -13.29 17.19
CA VAL A 519 -3.47 -14.57 17.88
C VAL A 519 -2.75 -15.70 17.14
N GLN A 520 -1.55 -16.06 17.59
CA GLN A 520 -0.79 -17.20 17.09
C GLN A 520 -1.39 -18.55 17.54
N GLU A 521 -0.91 -19.66 16.99
CA GLU A 521 -1.46 -21.00 17.16
C GLU A 521 -0.55 -21.89 18.03
N ASN A 522 -1.18 -22.69 18.89
CA ASN A 522 -0.69 -24.00 19.36
C ASN A 522 0.70 -24.00 20.01
N ARG A 523 0.95 -23.10 20.98
CA ARG A 523 2.19 -23.06 21.77
C ARG A 523 1.94 -22.73 23.22
N SER A 524 2.51 -23.54 24.13
CA SER A 524 2.46 -23.26 25.57
C SER A 524 3.38 -22.09 25.95
N PHE A 525 3.13 -21.48 27.12
CA PHE A 525 4.00 -20.41 27.64
C PHE A 525 5.43 -20.91 27.81
N ASP A 526 5.64 -22.06 28.47
CA ASP A 526 6.99 -22.58 28.67
C ASP A 526 7.71 -22.98 27.38
N HIS A 527 6.96 -23.39 26.36
CA HIS A 527 7.51 -23.73 25.06
C HIS A 527 8.12 -22.51 24.35
N MET A 528 7.45 -21.36 24.36
CA MET A 528 7.92 -20.15 23.67
C MET A 528 8.74 -19.21 24.55
N LEU A 529 8.28 -19.00 25.79
CA LEU A 529 8.77 -17.95 26.69
C LEU A 529 9.38 -18.49 27.99
N GLY A 530 9.26 -19.79 28.28
CA GLY A 530 9.73 -20.38 29.55
C GLY A 530 11.21 -20.11 29.83
N TRP A 531 12.06 -20.27 28.81
CA TRP A 531 13.50 -20.04 28.93
C TRP A 531 13.89 -18.54 28.96
N MET A 532 12.95 -17.62 28.72
CA MET A 532 13.17 -16.17 28.88
C MET A 532 13.43 -15.79 30.34
N LYS A 533 13.13 -16.68 31.31
CA LYS A 533 13.54 -16.54 32.71
C LYS A 533 15.05 -16.32 32.90
N SER A 534 15.86 -16.85 31.98
CA SER A 534 17.31 -16.60 31.97
C SER A 534 17.68 -15.14 31.68
N ILE A 535 16.78 -14.39 31.04
CA ILE A 535 16.94 -12.98 30.68
C ILE A 535 16.24 -12.08 31.69
N ASN A 536 15.03 -12.45 32.10
CA ASN A 536 14.28 -11.77 33.15
C ASN A 536 13.87 -12.77 34.24
N PRO A 537 14.62 -12.84 35.37
CA PRO A 537 14.36 -13.79 36.45
C PRO A 537 13.01 -13.65 37.15
N GLU A 538 12.30 -12.51 36.96
CA GLU A 538 10.95 -12.33 37.49
C GLU A 538 9.95 -13.25 36.80
N ILE A 539 10.16 -13.57 35.52
CA ILE A 539 9.27 -14.45 34.75
C ILE A 539 9.15 -15.81 35.45
N ASN A 540 7.91 -16.24 35.69
CA ASN A 540 7.58 -17.59 36.12
C ASN A 540 7.73 -18.60 34.98
N GLY A 541 8.97 -18.80 34.52
CA GLY A 541 9.36 -19.79 33.52
C GLY A 541 10.17 -20.95 34.11
N VAL A 542 10.79 -21.73 33.23
CA VAL A 542 11.46 -23.00 33.54
C VAL A 542 12.93 -22.86 33.93
N THR A 543 13.46 -23.92 34.53
CA THR A 543 14.85 -24.06 34.96
C THR A 543 15.56 -25.29 34.37
N GLY A 544 14.81 -26.18 33.73
CA GLY A 544 15.25 -27.49 33.27
C GLY A 544 15.23 -28.57 34.36
N SER A 545 14.69 -28.25 35.54
CA SER A 545 14.45 -29.23 36.61
C SER A 545 13.05 -29.83 36.54
N GLU A 546 12.17 -29.21 35.76
CA GLU A 546 10.81 -29.65 35.48
C GLU A 546 10.85 -30.96 34.67
N SER A 547 9.96 -31.92 34.99
CA SER A 547 9.93 -33.20 34.29
C SER A 547 8.52 -33.82 34.27
N ASN A 548 8.28 -34.72 33.33
CA ASN A 548 7.08 -35.56 33.28
C ASN A 548 7.48 -37.03 33.15
N PRO A 549 6.80 -37.97 33.84
CA PRO A 549 6.96 -39.40 33.59
C PRO A 549 6.34 -39.80 32.25
N ILE A 550 6.92 -40.79 31.57
CA ILE A 550 6.29 -41.43 30.40
C ILE A 550 5.02 -42.23 30.79
N SER A 551 4.92 -42.65 32.05
CA SER A 551 3.73 -43.26 32.64
C SER A 551 3.48 -42.72 34.03
N THR A 552 2.36 -42.02 34.23
CA THR A 552 1.95 -41.45 35.51
C THR A 552 1.51 -42.51 36.53
N SER A 553 1.13 -43.69 36.04
CA SER A 553 0.70 -44.83 36.87
C SER A 553 1.85 -45.66 37.42
N ASP A 554 3.06 -45.53 36.86
CA ASP A 554 4.26 -46.24 37.30
C ASP A 554 5.19 -45.32 38.11
N PRO A 555 5.36 -45.53 39.43
CA PRO A 555 6.21 -44.70 40.27
C PRO A 555 7.71 -44.78 39.91
N ASN A 556 8.12 -45.79 39.13
CA ASN A 556 9.49 -45.94 38.63
C ASN A 556 9.64 -45.55 37.16
N SER A 557 8.63 -44.88 36.57
CA SER A 557 8.65 -44.48 35.18
C SER A 557 9.82 -43.57 34.84
N THR A 558 10.32 -43.69 33.60
CA THR A 558 11.36 -42.81 33.08
C THR A 558 10.85 -41.37 33.06
N GLN A 559 11.65 -40.46 33.61
CA GLN A 559 11.37 -39.03 33.62
C GLN A 559 11.97 -38.36 32.39
N ILE A 560 11.15 -37.63 31.65
CA ILE A 560 11.60 -36.72 30.60
C ILE A 560 11.70 -35.33 31.21
N PHE A 561 12.91 -34.79 31.27
CA PHE A 561 13.18 -33.44 31.78
C PHE A 561 12.93 -32.41 30.69
N PHE A 562 12.42 -31.24 31.07
CA PHE A 562 12.22 -30.14 30.16
C PHE A 562 13.57 -29.59 29.68
N ARG A 563 13.73 -29.45 28.37
CA ARG A 563 14.97 -28.99 27.73
C ARG A 563 14.70 -27.79 26.81
N ASP A 564 15.76 -27.24 26.25
CA ASP A 564 15.75 -26.03 25.42
C ASP A 564 16.15 -26.33 23.96
N ASN A 565 15.81 -27.54 23.47
CA ASN A 565 16.17 -28.00 22.14
C ASN A 565 14.99 -27.95 21.16
N SER A 566 13.98 -27.10 21.40
CA SER A 566 12.85 -26.98 20.47
C SER A 566 13.30 -26.41 19.12
N ALA A 567 12.68 -26.91 18.07
CA ALA A 567 12.91 -26.59 16.67
C ALA A 567 11.60 -26.83 15.89
N TYR A 568 11.70 -27.18 14.60
CA TYR A 568 10.56 -27.65 13.81
C TYR A 568 9.95 -28.94 14.41
N VAL A 569 8.62 -28.98 14.54
CA VAL A 569 7.87 -30.10 15.14
C VAL A 569 6.89 -30.71 14.13
N ASP A 570 6.99 -32.02 13.92
CA ASP A 570 6.10 -32.86 13.10
C ASP A 570 6.17 -34.31 13.65
N PRO A 571 5.06 -34.98 14.00
CA PRO A 571 3.66 -34.54 13.88
C PRO A 571 3.20 -33.54 14.94
N ASP A 572 2.01 -32.98 14.71
CA ASP A 572 1.28 -32.13 15.64
C ASP A 572 0.88 -32.90 16.92
N PRO A 573 1.27 -32.42 18.13
CA PRO A 573 0.91 -33.08 19.38
C PRO A 573 -0.60 -33.01 19.68
N GLY A 574 -1.10 -33.96 20.46
CA GLY A 574 -2.51 -33.99 20.85
C GLY A 574 -2.92 -32.79 21.70
N HIS A 575 -3.96 -32.07 21.30
CA HIS A 575 -4.50 -30.90 22.02
C HIS A 575 -6.04 -30.88 22.04
N SER A 576 -6.66 -32.04 21.83
CA SER A 576 -8.10 -32.25 22.01
C SER A 576 -8.49 -32.27 23.49
N ILE A 577 -9.76 -32.03 23.85
CA ILE A 577 -10.23 -31.99 25.25
C ILE A 577 -9.82 -33.21 26.08
N GLN A 578 -9.74 -34.39 25.46
CA GLN A 578 -9.32 -35.65 26.07
C GLN A 578 -7.81 -35.68 26.30
N ALA A 579 -7.03 -35.22 25.32
CA ALA A 579 -5.59 -35.10 25.44
C ALA A 579 -5.22 -34.08 26.52
N VAL A 580 -5.84 -32.90 26.51
CA VAL A 580 -5.63 -31.87 27.54
C VAL A 580 -6.01 -32.37 28.93
N TYR A 581 -7.08 -33.16 29.05
CA TYR A 581 -7.46 -33.78 30.32
C TYR A 581 -6.35 -34.71 30.84
N GLU A 582 -5.82 -35.60 29.98
CA GLU A 582 -4.73 -36.50 30.35
C GLU A 582 -3.45 -35.72 30.72
N GLN A 583 -3.10 -34.70 29.94
CA GLN A 583 -1.94 -33.84 30.17
C GLN A 583 -1.98 -33.15 31.53
N VAL A 584 -3.13 -32.57 31.87
CA VAL A 584 -3.35 -31.80 33.11
C VAL A 584 -3.46 -32.69 34.34
N PHE A 585 -4.21 -33.80 34.26
CA PHE A 585 -4.54 -34.62 35.44
C PHE A 585 -3.74 -35.92 35.55
N GLY A 586 -2.95 -36.26 34.52
CA GLY A 586 -2.18 -37.49 34.45
C GLY A 586 -3.02 -38.77 34.31
N GLU A 587 -4.33 -38.66 34.07
CA GLU A 587 -5.23 -39.79 33.88
C GLU A 587 -6.02 -39.62 32.57
N PRO A 588 -6.10 -40.64 31.69
CA PRO A 588 -6.92 -40.57 30.49
C PRO A 588 -8.37 -40.21 30.77
N TRP A 589 -8.99 -39.46 29.86
CA TRP A 589 -10.38 -39.07 30.00
C TRP A 589 -11.33 -40.29 29.86
N THR A 590 -12.21 -40.45 30.85
CA THR A 590 -13.37 -41.34 30.86
C THR A 590 -14.46 -40.67 31.70
N GLU A 591 -15.74 -41.07 31.57
CA GLU A 591 -16.80 -40.58 32.46
C GLU A 591 -16.46 -40.78 33.95
N ALA A 592 -15.85 -41.94 34.28
CA ALA A 592 -15.44 -42.26 35.62
C ALA A 592 -14.31 -41.35 36.13
N SER A 593 -13.28 -41.09 35.32
CA SER A 593 -12.18 -40.19 35.71
C SER A 593 -12.65 -38.74 35.77
N ALA A 594 -13.46 -38.28 34.82
CA ALA A 594 -14.00 -36.91 34.80
C ALA A 594 -14.95 -36.61 35.96
N SER A 595 -15.56 -37.64 36.57
CA SER A 595 -16.36 -37.50 37.79
C SER A 595 -15.53 -37.27 39.06
N LYS A 596 -14.21 -37.51 39.01
CA LYS A 596 -13.29 -37.31 40.14
C LYS A 596 -12.86 -35.85 40.21
N THR A 597 -12.63 -35.36 41.43
CA THR A 597 -11.91 -34.11 41.66
C THR A 597 -10.42 -34.42 41.75
N LEU A 598 -9.69 -34.29 40.65
CA LEU A 598 -8.25 -34.51 40.58
C LEU A 598 -7.49 -33.17 40.64
N PRO A 599 -6.33 -33.11 41.31
CA PRO A 599 -5.47 -31.94 41.23
C PRO A 599 -4.83 -31.84 39.82
N PRO A 600 -4.70 -30.63 39.25
CA PRO A 600 -4.01 -30.42 37.97
C PRO A 600 -2.49 -30.53 38.16
N THR A 601 -1.96 -31.76 38.10
CA THR A 601 -0.55 -32.09 38.34
C THR A 601 0.39 -31.69 37.21
N MET A 602 -0.13 -31.48 36.00
CA MET A 602 0.65 -31.17 34.79
C MET A 602 1.69 -32.24 34.46
N ASN A 603 1.47 -33.50 34.84
CA ASN A 603 2.45 -34.59 34.71
C ASN A 603 2.14 -35.58 33.58
N GLY A 604 1.07 -35.36 32.81
CA GLY A 604 0.63 -36.29 31.77
C GLY A 604 1.10 -35.96 30.35
N PHE A 605 1.88 -34.89 30.14
CA PHE A 605 2.26 -34.45 28.79
C PHE A 605 3.15 -35.47 28.09
N ALA A 606 4.20 -35.96 28.76
CA ALA A 606 5.06 -36.99 28.19
C ALA A 606 4.30 -38.30 27.93
N GLN A 607 3.39 -38.70 28.83
CA GLN A 607 2.54 -39.88 28.63
C GLN A 607 1.63 -39.74 27.41
N ASN A 608 0.91 -38.62 27.30
CA ASN A 608 -0.02 -38.37 26.19
C ASN A 608 0.70 -38.23 24.84
N ALA A 609 1.90 -37.63 24.83
CA ALA A 609 2.73 -37.55 23.64
C ALA A 609 3.21 -38.95 23.19
N GLU A 610 3.68 -39.78 24.13
CA GLU A 610 4.19 -41.12 23.83
C GLU A 610 3.11 -42.07 23.32
N THR A 611 1.86 -41.92 23.78
CA THR A 611 0.70 -42.68 23.25
C THR A 611 0.30 -42.23 21.85
N THR A 612 0.56 -40.97 21.50
CA THR A 612 0.31 -40.40 20.16
C THR A 612 1.35 -40.91 19.17
N GLN A 613 2.64 -40.79 19.49
CA GLN A 613 3.74 -41.35 18.72
C GLN A 613 4.95 -41.61 19.62
N THR A 614 5.53 -42.81 19.51
CA THR A 614 6.76 -43.18 20.23
C THR A 614 7.87 -42.15 19.97
N GLY A 615 8.43 -41.58 21.04
CA GLY A 615 9.48 -40.55 21.00
C GLY A 615 8.97 -39.10 20.96
N LEU A 616 7.67 -38.87 20.77
CA LEU A 616 7.10 -37.50 20.76
C LEU A 616 7.20 -36.83 22.14
N ALA A 617 7.30 -37.61 23.21
CA ALA A 617 7.50 -37.11 24.57
C ALA A 617 8.73 -36.20 24.72
N GLU A 618 9.83 -36.49 24.01
CA GLU A 618 11.00 -35.61 24.01
C GLU A 618 10.68 -34.26 23.35
N THR A 619 9.86 -34.24 22.30
CA THR A 619 9.52 -33.02 21.56
C THR A 619 8.60 -32.10 22.36
N VAL A 620 7.56 -32.67 22.99
CA VAL A 620 6.60 -31.93 23.82
C VAL A 620 7.25 -31.35 25.08
N MET A 621 8.30 -32.00 25.60
CA MET A 621 9.09 -31.57 26.76
C MET A 621 10.30 -30.70 26.37
N ASN A 622 10.23 -29.97 25.26
CA ASN A 622 11.25 -29.00 24.86
C ASN A 622 10.63 -27.61 24.69
N GLY A 623 11.40 -26.56 25.01
CA GLY A 623 11.09 -25.17 24.69
C GLY A 623 12.17 -24.51 23.86
N PHE A 624 11.92 -23.30 23.35
CA PHE A 624 12.89 -22.54 22.57
C PHE A 624 13.88 -21.81 23.47
N ARG A 625 15.17 -21.87 23.10
CA ARG A 625 16.18 -20.95 23.64
C ARG A 625 15.87 -19.52 23.18
N PRO A 626 16.10 -18.49 24.01
CA PRO A 626 15.87 -17.11 23.62
C PRO A 626 16.58 -16.69 22.31
N GLU A 627 17.72 -17.29 22.00
CA GLU A 627 18.50 -17.02 20.78
C GLU A 627 17.81 -17.55 19.51
N ASN A 628 16.96 -18.57 19.63
CA ASN A 628 16.23 -19.13 18.49
C ASN A 628 14.92 -18.36 18.21
N VAL A 629 14.42 -17.61 19.20
CA VAL A 629 13.24 -16.76 19.08
C VAL A 629 13.56 -15.27 19.37
N PRO A 630 14.49 -14.66 18.60
CA PRO A 630 15.04 -13.34 18.91
C PRO A 630 13.99 -12.21 18.88
N VAL A 631 12.91 -12.34 18.11
CA VAL A 631 11.81 -11.36 18.09
C VAL A 631 11.08 -11.36 19.43
N HIS A 632 10.68 -12.54 19.91
CA HIS A 632 10.03 -12.70 21.21
C HIS A 632 10.95 -12.25 22.35
N ARG A 633 12.24 -12.62 22.27
CA ARG A 633 13.27 -12.20 23.23
C ARG A 633 13.33 -10.68 23.36
N GLU A 634 13.33 -9.96 22.24
CA GLU A 634 13.41 -8.50 22.28
C GLU A 634 12.11 -7.88 22.81
N LEU A 635 10.95 -8.40 22.40
CA LEU A 635 9.66 -7.95 22.91
C LEU A 635 9.51 -8.13 24.43
N VAL A 636 9.97 -9.27 24.98
CA VAL A 636 9.98 -9.53 26.43
C VAL A 636 10.89 -8.56 27.18
N LYS A 637 12.02 -8.15 26.59
CA LYS A 637 12.92 -7.15 27.19
C LYS A 637 12.31 -5.76 27.20
N GLU A 638 11.55 -5.41 26.16
CA GLU A 638 11.14 -4.04 25.89
C GLU A 638 9.72 -3.70 26.36
N PHE A 639 8.89 -4.70 26.60
CA PHE A 639 7.47 -4.52 26.91
C PHE A 639 7.01 -5.44 28.06
N ALA A 640 5.70 -5.68 28.18
CA ALA A 640 5.15 -6.51 29.23
C ALA A 640 4.86 -7.94 28.76
N VAL A 641 5.20 -8.92 29.60
CA VAL A 641 4.80 -10.33 29.43
C VAL A 641 3.84 -10.74 30.54
N CYS A 642 2.77 -11.45 30.20
CA CYS A 642 1.87 -12.06 31.19
C CYS A 642 2.30 -13.51 31.40
N ASP A 643 2.87 -13.83 32.56
CA ASP A 643 3.32 -15.20 32.88
C ASP A 643 2.24 -16.04 33.58
N ARG A 644 0.99 -15.54 33.60
CA ARG A 644 -0.21 -16.26 34.04
C ARG A 644 -1.42 -16.00 33.12
N TRP A 645 -1.20 -16.07 31.81
CA TRP A 645 -2.29 -16.04 30.81
C TRP A 645 -2.69 -17.45 30.41
N PHE A 646 -3.94 -17.84 30.64
CA PHE A 646 -4.43 -19.20 30.38
C PHE A 646 -5.35 -19.26 29.16
N ALA A 647 -5.32 -20.37 28.44
CA ALA A 647 -6.38 -20.68 27.49
C ALA A 647 -7.74 -20.70 28.22
N SER A 648 -8.78 -20.12 27.63
CA SER A 648 -10.08 -19.99 28.30
C SER A 648 -10.76 -21.32 28.56
N VAL A 649 -10.45 -22.35 27.76
CA VAL A 649 -10.97 -23.71 27.91
C VAL A 649 -9.89 -24.76 27.61
N PRO A 650 -9.94 -25.92 28.28
CA PRO A 650 -9.04 -27.05 28.00
C PRO A 650 -9.51 -27.82 26.74
N ALA A 651 -9.53 -27.16 25.59
CA ALA A 651 -9.96 -27.71 24.31
C ALA A 651 -9.11 -27.12 23.17
N ALA A 652 -9.32 -27.61 21.94
CA ALA A 652 -8.58 -27.20 20.76
C ALA A 652 -8.81 -25.71 20.37
N THR A 653 -8.17 -25.30 19.28
CA THR A 653 -8.09 -23.94 18.73
C THR A 653 -9.40 -23.16 18.72
N GLN A 654 -10.44 -23.65 18.03
CA GLN A 654 -11.65 -22.85 17.80
C GLN A 654 -12.38 -22.42 19.06
N PRO A 655 -12.71 -23.34 20.00
CA PRO A 655 -13.28 -22.93 21.28
C PRO A 655 -12.53 -21.76 21.92
N ASN A 656 -11.20 -21.81 21.97
CA ASN A 656 -10.39 -20.76 22.55
C ASN A 656 -10.41 -19.45 21.74
N ARG A 657 -10.28 -19.52 20.41
CA ARG A 657 -10.43 -18.35 19.52
C ARG A 657 -11.77 -17.63 19.70
N GLN A 658 -12.84 -18.36 20.06
CA GLN A 658 -14.15 -17.74 20.32
C GLN A 658 -14.19 -16.88 21.59
N TYR A 659 -13.44 -17.22 22.64
CA TYR A 659 -13.43 -16.44 23.89
C TYR A 659 -12.77 -15.07 23.69
N ILE A 660 -11.81 -14.96 22.76
CA ILE A 660 -11.09 -13.72 22.44
C ILE A 660 -12.05 -12.59 22.03
N HIS A 661 -13.06 -12.91 21.22
CA HIS A 661 -13.97 -11.89 20.67
C HIS A 661 -15.41 -11.99 21.17
N SER A 662 -15.79 -13.06 21.87
CA SER A 662 -17.15 -13.23 22.40
C SER A 662 -17.25 -13.66 23.85
N ALA A 663 -16.13 -13.90 24.54
CA ALA A 663 -16.10 -14.38 25.94
C ALA A 663 -16.91 -15.67 26.19
N THR A 664 -17.20 -16.45 25.14
CA THR A 664 -17.82 -17.78 25.17
C THR A 664 -17.53 -18.52 23.87
N SER A 665 -17.49 -19.85 23.91
CA SER A 665 -17.51 -20.70 22.71
C SER A 665 -18.93 -21.15 22.34
N HIS A 666 -19.95 -20.66 23.05
CA HIS A 666 -21.35 -21.06 22.90
C HIS A 666 -21.52 -22.59 22.96
N GLY A 667 -20.90 -23.22 23.96
CA GLY A 667 -20.96 -24.66 24.20
C GLY A 667 -20.00 -25.50 23.34
N LEU A 668 -19.17 -24.91 22.48
CA LEU A 668 -18.23 -25.67 21.66
C LEU A 668 -17.04 -26.19 22.47
N THR A 669 -16.72 -27.47 22.28
CA THR A 669 -15.49 -28.14 22.76
C THR A 669 -14.62 -28.66 21.62
N GLY A 670 -15.00 -28.38 20.37
CA GLY A 670 -14.35 -28.80 19.12
C GLY A 670 -15.17 -28.31 17.92
N ASN A 671 -14.88 -28.84 16.73
CA ASN A 671 -15.60 -28.50 15.50
C ASN A 671 -17.09 -28.87 15.55
N ASP A 672 -17.96 -27.99 15.07
CA ASP A 672 -19.39 -28.26 14.86
C ASP A 672 -19.83 -27.76 13.47
N LYS A 673 -20.01 -28.72 12.57
CA LYS A 673 -20.33 -28.50 11.16
C LYS A 673 -21.65 -27.76 10.95
N GLN A 674 -22.63 -27.94 11.84
CA GLN A 674 -23.91 -27.25 11.74
C GLN A 674 -23.76 -25.78 12.13
N LYS A 675 -22.97 -25.49 13.18
CA LYS A 675 -22.65 -24.13 13.60
C LYS A 675 -21.79 -23.38 12.58
N LEU A 676 -20.94 -24.07 11.81
CA LEU A 676 -20.25 -23.45 10.67
C LEU A 676 -21.24 -22.92 9.61
N ILE A 677 -22.26 -23.72 9.28
CA ILE A 677 -23.32 -23.35 8.33
C ILE A 677 -24.14 -22.18 8.85
N GLU A 678 -24.70 -22.30 10.06
CA GLU A 678 -25.60 -21.32 10.64
C GLU A 678 -24.88 -20.01 11.04
N GLY A 679 -23.59 -20.11 11.35
CA GLY A 679 -22.81 -19.08 12.01
C GLY A 679 -23.12 -19.01 13.50
N LEU A 680 -22.09 -18.73 14.29
CA LEU A 680 -22.21 -18.63 15.74
C LEU A 680 -23.05 -17.41 16.16
N PRO A 681 -24.07 -17.60 17.02
CA PRO A 681 -25.08 -16.56 17.30
C PRO A 681 -24.69 -15.59 18.42
N GLN A 682 -23.62 -15.86 19.18
CA GLN A 682 -23.30 -15.04 20.35
C GLN A 682 -22.91 -13.59 19.99
N LYS A 683 -23.15 -12.69 20.94
CA LYS A 683 -22.70 -11.29 20.83
C LYS A 683 -21.18 -11.23 20.90
N THR A 684 -20.58 -10.36 20.08
CA THR A 684 -19.14 -10.17 19.98
C THR A 684 -18.74 -8.78 20.43
N ILE A 685 -17.46 -8.58 20.75
CA ILE A 685 -16.89 -7.27 21.06
C ILE A 685 -17.05 -6.29 19.88
N PHE A 686 -16.98 -6.78 18.64
CA PHE A 686 -17.24 -6.01 17.43
C PHE A 686 -18.64 -5.36 17.45
N GLN A 687 -19.65 -6.10 17.90
CA GLN A 687 -21.02 -5.60 18.04
C GLN A 687 -21.10 -4.54 19.13
N SER A 688 -20.52 -4.81 20.30
CA SER A 688 -20.52 -3.84 21.40
C SER A 688 -19.79 -2.54 21.03
N LEU A 689 -18.76 -2.60 20.19
CA LEU A 689 -18.06 -1.42 19.66
C LEU A 689 -18.94 -0.64 18.68
N ASP A 690 -19.49 -1.32 17.67
CA ASP A 690 -20.37 -0.72 16.67
C ASP A 690 -21.61 -0.05 17.29
N GLU A 691 -22.26 -0.72 18.26
CA GLU A 691 -23.42 -0.20 19.00
C GLU A 691 -23.11 1.09 19.79
N GLU A 692 -21.85 1.29 20.19
CA GLU A 692 -21.39 2.48 20.91
C GLU A 692 -20.66 3.49 20.00
N GLY A 693 -20.66 3.25 18.68
CA GLY A 693 -20.09 4.17 17.68
C GLY A 693 -18.58 4.07 17.52
N PHE A 694 -17.95 2.98 17.97
CA PHE A 694 -16.54 2.69 17.74
C PHE A 694 -16.35 1.81 16.50
N SER A 695 -15.23 2.04 15.82
CA SER A 695 -14.88 1.31 14.60
C SER A 695 -14.06 0.05 14.90
N PHE A 696 -14.17 -0.96 14.04
CA PHE A 696 -13.29 -2.13 14.07
C PHE A 696 -12.86 -2.53 12.66
N GLY A 697 -11.75 -3.26 12.55
CA GLY A 697 -11.27 -3.79 11.27
C GLY A 697 -10.55 -5.11 11.43
N ILE A 698 -10.75 -6.00 10.46
CA ILE A 698 -10.19 -7.35 10.40
C ILE A 698 -9.24 -7.39 9.20
N TYR A 699 -7.96 -7.59 9.45
CA TYR A 699 -6.90 -7.61 8.44
C TYR A 699 -6.38 -9.03 8.31
N PHE A 700 -6.66 -9.69 7.19
CA PHE A 700 -6.38 -11.12 7.00
C PHE A 700 -5.43 -11.36 5.83
N GLN A 701 -4.62 -12.42 5.92
CA GLN A 701 -3.73 -12.86 4.82
C GLN A 701 -4.30 -14.02 3.99
N SER A 702 -5.03 -14.97 4.59
CA SER A 702 -5.64 -16.09 3.85
C SER A 702 -7.17 -16.01 3.80
N PHE A 703 -7.85 -16.33 4.90
CA PHE A 703 -9.31 -16.32 4.98
C PHE A 703 -9.72 -15.80 6.37
N PRO A 704 -10.70 -14.89 6.47
CA PRO A 704 -11.09 -14.31 7.75
C PRO A 704 -11.92 -15.30 8.58
N SER A 705 -11.27 -15.98 9.51
CA SER A 705 -11.85 -16.94 10.47
C SER A 705 -12.94 -16.31 11.34
N THR A 706 -12.88 -15.00 11.58
CA THR A 706 -13.93 -14.20 12.23
C THR A 706 -15.31 -14.28 11.55
N LEU A 707 -15.39 -14.69 10.27
CA LEU A 707 -16.68 -14.98 9.63
C LEU A 707 -17.41 -16.20 10.23
N LEU A 708 -16.81 -16.93 11.17
CA LEU A 708 -17.51 -17.92 11.98
C LEU A 708 -18.71 -17.29 12.73
N TYR A 709 -18.59 -16.03 13.15
CA TYR A 709 -19.66 -15.30 13.80
C TYR A 709 -20.74 -14.90 12.80
N ARG A 710 -21.97 -15.37 13.04
CA ARG A 710 -23.12 -15.07 12.18
C ARG A 710 -23.30 -13.57 11.95
N ASN A 711 -23.09 -12.77 12.99
CA ASN A 711 -23.32 -11.35 12.92
C ASN A 711 -22.29 -10.59 12.07
N LEU A 712 -21.07 -11.11 11.94
CA LEU A 712 -20.05 -10.54 11.05
C LEU A 712 -20.26 -10.91 9.56
N ARG A 713 -21.21 -11.80 9.26
CA ARG A 713 -21.65 -12.10 7.88
C ARG A 713 -22.70 -11.12 7.36
N LYS A 714 -23.12 -10.14 8.17
CA LYS A 714 -24.09 -9.11 7.75
C LYS A 714 -23.46 -8.15 6.76
N LEU A 715 -24.28 -7.69 5.80
CA LEU A 715 -23.84 -6.83 4.70
C LEU A 715 -23.14 -5.55 5.19
N LYS A 716 -23.61 -4.94 6.28
CA LYS A 716 -23.00 -3.71 6.85
C LYS A 716 -21.53 -3.82 7.29
N TYR A 717 -21.03 -5.04 7.53
CA TYR A 717 -19.67 -5.24 8.01
C TYR A 717 -18.70 -5.73 6.94
N ILE A 718 -19.15 -5.90 5.69
CA ILE A 718 -18.28 -6.42 4.62
C ILE A 718 -17.06 -5.52 4.39
N ASP A 719 -17.22 -4.20 4.55
CA ASP A 719 -16.16 -3.22 4.37
C ASP A 719 -15.17 -3.18 5.56
N ASN A 720 -15.43 -3.92 6.65
CA ASN A 720 -14.51 -4.05 7.78
C ASN A 720 -13.45 -5.15 7.56
N PHE A 721 -13.56 -5.92 6.47
CA PHE A 721 -12.60 -6.95 6.10
C PHE A 721 -11.58 -6.40 5.09
N HIS A 722 -10.30 -6.56 5.41
CA HIS A 722 -9.21 -5.93 4.70
C HIS A 722 -8.08 -6.93 4.42
N GLN A 723 -7.42 -6.83 3.26
CA GLN A 723 -6.20 -7.60 3.02
C GLN A 723 -5.07 -7.01 3.85
N PHE A 724 -4.32 -7.86 4.53
CA PHE A 724 -3.20 -7.43 5.36
C PHE A 724 -2.12 -6.70 4.55
N ASP A 725 -1.64 -7.31 3.46
CA ASP A 725 -0.48 -6.81 2.71
C ASP A 725 -0.70 -5.44 2.07
N LEU A 726 -1.96 -5.08 1.80
CA LEU A 726 -2.34 -3.83 1.16
C LEU A 726 -2.88 -2.81 2.17
N GLN A 727 -3.97 -3.15 2.87
CA GLN A 727 -4.67 -2.17 3.69
C GLN A 727 -4.09 -2.01 5.08
N PHE A 728 -3.55 -3.06 5.73
CA PHE A 728 -3.04 -2.91 7.11
C PHE A 728 -1.86 -1.94 7.16
N LYS A 729 -0.84 -2.18 6.32
CA LYS A 729 0.35 -1.31 6.23
C LYS A 729 -0.02 0.11 5.82
N LYS A 730 -0.97 0.25 4.89
CA LYS A 730 -1.50 1.56 4.48
C LYS A 730 -2.17 2.28 5.65
N HIS A 731 -3.09 1.63 6.35
CA HIS A 731 -3.79 2.24 7.48
C HIS A 731 -2.84 2.55 8.66
N CYS A 732 -1.82 1.72 8.90
CA CYS A 732 -0.72 2.03 9.81
C CYS A 732 0.00 3.31 9.40
N LYS A 733 0.48 3.40 8.14
CA LYS A 733 1.22 4.56 7.62
C LYS A 733 0.37 5.85 7.67
N GLU A 734 -0.90 5.75 7.31
CA GLU A 734 -1.84 6.88 7.28
C GLU A 734 -2.38 7.27 8.66
N GLY A 735 -2.16 6.47 9.70
CA GLY A 735 -2.76 6.72 11.01
C GLY A 735 -4.28 6.57 11.03
N LYS A 736 -4.81 5.60 10.27
CA LYS A 736 -6.25 5.33 10.12
C LYS A 736 -6.68 3.96 10.66
N LEU A 737 -5.87 3.31 11.49
CA LEU A 737 -6.31 2.07 12.12
C LEU A 737 -7.54 2.33 13.00
N PRO A 738 -8.57 1.45 12.94
CA PRO A 738 -9.79 1.58 13.73
C PRO A 738 -9.53 1.38 15.23
N ASN A 739 -10.58 1.51 16.05
CA ASN A 739 -10.46 1.39 17.50
C ASN A 739 -10.10 -0.03 17.95
N TYR A 740 -10.60 -1.04 17.25
CA TYR A 740 -10.28 -2.44 17.50
C TYR A 740 -9.84 -3.13 16.21
N VAL A 741 -8.62 -3.64 16.20
CA VAL A 741 -7.96 -4.23 15.03
C VAL A 741 -7.67 -5.69 15.33
N VAL A 742 -8.08 -6.57 14.42
CA VAL A 742 -7.70 -7.99 14.45
C VAL A 742 -6.83 -8.27 13.24
N VAL A 743 -5.69 -8.93 13.48
CA VAL A 743 -4.75 -9.35 12.45
C VAL A 743 -4.77 -10.87 12.37
N GLU A 744 -5.11 -11.42 11.20
CA GLU A 744 -5.17 -12.86 10.93
C GLU A 744 -4.09 -13.30 9.93
N GLN A 745 -3.45 -14.42 10.25
CA GLN A 745 -2.25 -14.96 9.61
C GLN A 745 -2.53 -15.71 8.29
N ARG A 746 -1.45 -16.21 7.68
CA ARG A 746 -1.49 -17.29 6.69
C ARG A 746 -1.51 -18.63 7.42
N PHE A 747 -2.63 -19.34 7.25
CA PHE A 747 -2.84 -20.65 7.85
C PHE A 747 -2.41 -21.82 6.94
N PHE A 748 -2.11 -21.57 5.66
CA PHE A 748 -1.81 -22.60 4.66
C PHE A 748 -0.33 -22.58 4.24
N ASP A 749 0.44 -23.63 4.56
CA ASP A 749 1.88 -23.70 4.27
C ASP A 749 2.21 -24.13 2.83
N VAL A 750 2.30 -23.16 1.91
CA VAL A 750 2.66 -23.40 0.50
C VAL A 750 4.04 -22.81 0.16
N LEU A 751 4.72 -23.41 -0.83
CA LEU A 751 6.10 -23.08 -1.24
C LEU A 751 6.33 -21.60 -1.53
N SER A 752 5.38 -20.93 -2.17
CA SER A 752 5.51 -19.52 -2.57
C SER A 752 5.22 -18.53 -1.43
N VAL A 753 4.37 -18.93 -0.47
CA VAL A 753 3.90 -18.10 0.64
C VAL A 753 3.70 -18.98 1.88
N PRO A 754 4.75 -19.22 2.69
CA PRO A 754 4.68 -20.16 3.81
C PRO A 754 3.75 -19.67 4.91
N ALA A 755 3.18 -20.60 5.69
CA ALA A 755 2.35 -20.25 6.84
C ALA A 755 3.18 -19.53 7.91
N ASN A 756 2.55 -18.64 8.68
CA ASN A 756 3.21 -17.76 9.64
C ASN A 756 2.40 -17.60 10.95
N ASP A 757 1.62 -18.61 11.29
CA ASP A 757 0.72 -18.69 12.45
C ASP A 757 1.33 -19.40 13.67
N ASP A 758 2.58 -19.89 13.55
CA ASP A 758 3.30 -20.70 14.54
C ASP A 758 2.71 -22.11 14.81
N HIS A 759 1.68 -22.57 14.10
CA HIS A 759 1.07 -23.91 14.28
C HIS A 759 2.09 -25.04 13.98
N PRO A 760 2.15 -26.19 14.69
CA PRO A 760 2.89 -27.38 14.24
C PRO A 760 2.27 -28.02 12.97
N SER A 761 2.91 -28.16 11.82
CA SER A 761 4.34 -28.19 11.56
C SER A 761 4.78 -27.02 10.67
N HIS A 762 4.39 -25.79 11.02
CA HIS A 762 4.83 -24.55 10.40
C HIS A 762 6.12 -24.04 11.06
N ASP A 763 6.90 -23.27 10.31
CA ASP A 763 8.19 -22.75 10.76
C ASP A 763 8.00 -21.50 11.64
N VAL A 764 8.35 -21.60 12.93
CA VAL A 764 8.27 -20.50 13.91
C VAL A 764 9.09 -19.27 13.48
N SER A 765 10.09 -19.44 12.62
CA SER A 765 10.82 -18.30 12.06
C SER A 765 9.95 -17.42 11.14
N GLU A 766 8.94 -18.00 10.46
CA GLU A 766 7.98 -17.23 9.66
C GLU A 766 6.97 -16.49 10.54
N GLY A 767 6.51 -17.09 11.64
CA GLY A 767 5.65 -16.39 12.61
C GLY A 767 6.38 -15.24 13.31
N GLN A 768 7.67 -15.39 13.62
CA GLN A 768 8.50 -14.28 14.09
C GLN A 768 8.64 -13.16 13.05
N LYS A 769 8.80 -13.48 11.76
CA LYS A 769 8.83 -12.46 10.70
C LYS A 769 7.52 -11.70 10.65
N PHE A 770 6.40 -12.39 10.80
CA PHE A 770 5.09 -11.76 10.78
C PHE A 770 4.86 -10.86 12.00
N ILE A 771 5.20 -11.31 13.21
CA ILE A 771 5.15 -10.46 14.41
C ILE A 771 6.01 -9.21 14.25
N LYS A 772 7.23 -9.35 13.71
CA LYS A 772 8.13 -8.23 13.41
C LYS A 772 7.49 -7.27 12.41
N GLU A 773 6.91 -7.78 11.33
CA GLU A 773 6.24 -6.98 10.31
C GLU A 773 5.06 -6.18 10.86
N VAL A 774 4.21 -6.81 11.69
CA VAL A 774 3.08 -6.15 12.36
C VAL A 774 3.61 -5.08 13.33
N TYR A 775 4.58 -5.42 14.18
CA TYR A 775 5.17 -4.49 15.14
C TYR A 775 5.76 -3.27 14.43
N GLU A 776 6.59 -3.47 13.41
CA GLU A 776 7.29 -2.37 12.73
C GLU A 776 6.32 -1.46 11.98
N ALA A 777 5.26 -2.02 11.39
CA ALA A 777 4.18 -1.23 10.79
C ALA A 777 3.45 -0.36 11.82
N LEU A 778 3.09 -0.92 12.99
CA LEU A 778 2.46 -0.18 14.08
C LEU A 778 3.41 0.86 14.69
N ARG A 779 4.69 0.49 14.87
CA ARG A 779 5.72 1.33 15.45
C ARG A 779 6.05 2.56 14.59
N ALA A 780 5.96 2.40 13.27
CA ALA A 780 6.11 3.48 12.30
C ALA A 780 4.83 4.32 12.14
N SER A 781 3.69 3.86 12.68
CA SER A 781 2.43 4.59 12.58
C SER A 781 2.46 5.90 13.38
N PRO A 782 1.89 6.99 12.85
CA PRO A 782 1.66 8.19 13.65
C PRO A 782 0.69 7.97 14.82
N GLN A 783 -0.08 6.87 14.82
CA GLN A 783 -0.94 6.47 15.94
C GLN A 783 -0.20 5.66 17.03
N TRP A 784 1.11 5.39 16.90
CA TRP A 784 1.87 4.54 17.85
C TRP A 784 1.64 4.88 19.34
N ASN A 785 1.60 6.18 19.67
CA ASN A 785 1.39 6.65 21.04
C ASN A 785 -0.05 6.46 21.55
N GLU A 786 -0.96 5.98 20.72
CA GLU A 786 -2.38 5.73 21.02
C GLU A 786 -2.72 4.23 20.91
N MET A 787 -1.70 3.37 20.79
CA MET A 787 -1.87 1.95 20.51
C MET A 787 -1.52 1.03 21.70
N LEU A 788 -2.32 -0.02 21.83
CA LEU A 788 -2.00 -1.21 22.60
C LEU A 788 -2.02 -2.41 21.66
N PHE A 789 -0.86 -2.99 21.39
CA PHE A 789 -0.72 -4.20 20.60
C PHE A 789 -0.59 -5.41 21.52
N ILE A 790 -1.40 -6.43 21.25
CA ILE A 790 -1.54 -7.63 22.06
C ILE A 790 -1.19 -8.83 21.18
N ILE A 791 -0.18 -9.59 21.58
CA ILE A 791 0.16 -10.87 20.98
C ILE A 791 -0.22 -11.96 21.98
N ILE A 792 -1.10 -12.87 21.60
CA ILE A 792 -1.46 -14.05 22.38
C ILE A 792 -1.40 -15.30 21.50
N TYR A 793 -1.51 -16.47 22.14
CA TYR A 793 -1.76 -17.73 21.46
C TYR A 793 -3.14 -18.26 21.85
N ASP A 794 -3.78 -19.00 20.96
CA ASP A 794 -5.10 -19.61 21.18
C ASP A 794 -5.07 -20.68 22.29
N GLU A 795 -4.12 -21.62 22.25
CA GLU A 795 -3.90 -22.67 23.25
C GLU A 795 -2.46 -23.21 23.19
N HIS A 796 -2.18 -24.31 23.90
CA HIS A 796 -0.80 -24.77 24.17
C HIS A 796 -0.23 -25.76 23.16
N GLY A 797 -1.02 -26.27 22.21
CA GLY A 797 -0.59 -27.18 21.13
C GLY A 797 -0.13 -28.54 21.62
N GLY A 798 -0.53 -28.95 22.82
CA GLY A 798 -0.02 -30.16 23.48
C GLY A 798 1.40 -30.03 24.03
N PHE A 799 2.05 -28.85 23.94
CA PHE A 799 3.36 -28.61 24.52
C PHE A 799 3.28 -28.41 26.03
N TYR A 800 4.30 -28.89 26.74
CA TYR A 800 4.35 -28.85 28.20
C TYR A 800 4.33 -27.42 28.75
N ASP A 801 3.61 -27.23 29.85
CA ASP A 801 3.74 -26.07 30.74
C ASP A 801 3.69 -26.54 32.20
N HIS A 802 4.55 -25.97 33.04
CA HIS A 802 4.70 -26.39 34.43
C HIS A 802 3.64 -25.79 35.37
N VAL A 803 2.92 -24.75 34.95
CA VAL A 803 1.99 -24.04 35.84
C VAL A 803 0.63 -24.75 35.86
N PRO A 804 0.15 -25.18 37.05
CA PRO A 804 -1.17 -25.79 37.17
C PRO A 804 -2.29 -24.87 36.67
N THR A 805 -3.19 -25.44 35.87
CA THR A 805 -4.35 -24.69 35.36
C THR A 805 -5.35 -24.34 36.47
N PRO A 806 -5.95 -23.14 36.46
CA PRO A 806 -7.05 -22.77 37.36
C PRO A 806 -8.31 -23.61 37.14
N VAL A 807 -8.73 -24.32 38.20
CA VAL A 807 -9.90 -25.23 38.20
C VAL A 807 -10.98 -24.89 39.24
N THR A 808 -10.84 -23.75 39.94
CA THR A 808 -11.70 -23.38 41.07
C THR A 808 -12.33 -22.02 40.81
N ASP A 809 -13.64 -21.89 41.07
CA ASP A 809 -14.40 -20.65 40.99
C ASP A 809 -14.29 -19.91 39.63
N VAL A 810 -14.11 -20.68 38.57
CA VAL A 810 -14.12 -20.24 37.17
C VAL A 810 -15.58 -20.30 36.67
N PRO A 811 -16.27 -19.17 36.40
CA PRO A 811 -17.71 -19.20 36.13
C PRO A 811 -18.01 -19.71 34.71
N SER A 812 -19.05 -20.52 34.52
CA SER A 812 -19.55 -20.77 33.15
C SER A 812 -19.96 -19.44 32.50
N PRO A 813 -19.58 -19.15 31.24
CA PRO A 813 -19.86 -17.84 30.63
C PRO A 813 -21.36 -17.57 30.49
N ASP A 814 -22.12 -18.58 30.06
CA ASP A 814 -23.52 -18.49 29.65
C ASP A 814 -24.38 -19.68 30.13
N ASP A 815 -23.86 -20.50 31.05
CA ASP A 815 -24.48 -21.72 31.59
C ASP A 815 -24.79 -22.80 30.53
N VAL A 816 -24.22 -22.70 29.33
CA VAL A 816 -24.34 -23.72 28.27
C VAL A 816 -23.37 -24.87 28.57
N VAL A 817 -23.88 -26.10 28.56
CA VAL A 817 -23.06 -27.31 28.72
C VAL A 817 -22.62 -27.81 27.34
N GLY A 818 -21.37 -28.28 27.24
CA GLY A 818 -20.82 -28.83 26.02
C GLY A 818 -21.49 -30.15 25.61
N PRO A 819 -21.29 -30.61 24.36
CA PRO A 819 -21.94 -31.81 23.86
C PRO A 819 -21.46 -33.09 24.55
N GLU A 820 -22.28 -34.14 24.44
CA GLU A 820 -21.88 -35.53 24.73
C GLU A 820 -20.67 -35.92 23.86
N PRO A 821 -19.73 -36.74 24.38
CA PRO A 821 -19.76 -37.40 25.69
C PRO A 821 -19.14 -36.57 26.83
N TYR A 822 -18.62 -35.36 26.55
CA TYR A 822 -17.81 -34.61 27.52
C TYR A 822 -18.65 -33.85 28.55
N ASN A 823 -19.83 -33.36 28.16
CA ASN A 823 -20.72 -32.57 29.02
C ASN A 823 -19.98 -31.48 29.81
N PHE A 824 -19.01 -30.83 29.15
CA PHE A 824 -18.10 -29.89 29.80
C PHE A 824 -18.87 -28.64 30.22
N LYS A 825 -18.74 -28.23 31.48
CA LYS A 825 -19.51 -27.13 32.06
C LYS A 825 -18.88 -25.74 31.86
N PHE A 826 -17.69 -25.69 31.27
CA PHE A 826 -16.91 -24.47 31.12
C PHE A 826 -16.59 -23.82 32.48
N ASP A 827 -16.28 -24.64 33.48
CA ASP A 827 -16.02 -24.25 34.88
C ASP A 827 -14.54 -24.41 35.28
N ARG A 828 -13.64 -24.45 34.28
CA ARG A 828 -12.18 -24.45 34.45
C ARG A 828 -11.48 -23.93 33.19
N LEU A 829 -10.25 -23.45 33.35
CA LEU A 829 -9.42 -22.97 32.26
C LEU A 829 -8.59 -24.10 31.62
N GLY A 830 -7.88 -23.75 30.54
CA GLY A 830 -6.89 -24.59 29.88
C GLY A 830 -5.45 -24.29 30.35
N VAL A 831 -4.48 -24.81 29.60
CA VAL A 831 -3.06 -24.64 29.89
C VAL A 831 -2.62 -23.20 29.62
N ARG A 832 -1.54 -22.76 30.26
CA ARG A 832 -0.98 -21.42 30.08
C ARG A 832 -0.43 -21.22 28.67
N ALA A 833 -0.74 -20.07 28.08
CA ALA A 833 -0.35 -19.66 26.73
C ALA A 833 0.49 -18.36 26.77
N PRO A 834 1.38 -18.10 25.80
CA PRO A 834 2.13 -16.85 25.72
C PRO A 834 1.21 -15.65 25.54
N ALA A 835 1.54 -14.55 26.23
CA ALA A 835 0.86 -13.26 26.09
C ALA A 835 1.83 -12.10 26.32
N ILE A 836 1.93 -11.20 25.33
CA ILE A 836 2.80 -10.02 25.34
C ILE A 836 1.96 -8.78 25.05
N LEU A 837 2.09 -7.75 25.90
CA LEU A 837 1.41 -6.47 25.78
C LEU A 837 2.42 -5.38 25.41
N ILE A 838 2.19 -4.72 24.28
CA ILE A 838 3.14 -3.82 23.62
C ILE A 838 2.52 -2.43 23.49
N SER A 839 3.16 -1.43 24.09
CA SER A 839 2.74 -0.03 24.02
C SER A 839 3.87 0.87 24.52
N PRO A 840 4.01 2.12 24.01
CA PRO A 840 4.97 3.07 24.59
C PRO A 840 4.60 3.50 26.02
N TRP A 841 3.43 3.12 26.52
CA TRP A 841 2.99 3.39 27.89
C TRP A 841 3.41 2.34 28.92
N ILE A 842 4.18 1.33 28.50
CA ILE A 842 4.62 0.19 29.32
C ILE A 842 6.11 0.32 29.64
N GLU A 843 6.48 0.08 30.90
CA GLU A 843 7.89 0.02 31.30
C GLU A 843 8.60 -1.21 30.71
N PRO A 844 9.85 -1.07 30.25
CA PRO A 844 10.57 -2.20 29.67
C PRO A 844 10.79 -3.33 30.69
N GLY A 845 10.60 -4.57 30.25
CA GLY A 845 10.82 -5.77 31.05
C GLY A 845 9.73 -6.04 32.10
N THR A 846 8.54 -5.47 31.94
CA THR A 846 7.43 -5.65 32.88
C THR A 846 6.94 -7.10 32.88
N VAL A 847 6.69 -7.68 34.05
CA VAL A 847 6.06 -8.99 34.18
C VAL A 847 4.74 -8.87 34.94
N LEU A 848 3.67 -9.41 34.36
CA LEU A 848 2.34 -9.47 34.97
C LEU A 848 2.08 -10.88 35.51
N HIS A 849 2.19 -11.02 36.83
CA HIS A 849 1.98 -12.27 37.57
C HIS A 849 0.54 -12.64 37.85
N GLY A 850 -0.44 -11.83 37.43
CA GLY A 850 -1.85 -12.09 37.69
C GLY A 850 -2.64 -10.81 37.86
N PRO A 851 -3.95 -10.84 37.63
CA PRO A 851 -4.77 -9.64 37.67
C PRO A 851 -5.11 -9.24 39.11
N SER A 852 -5.34 -7.94 39.32
CA SER A 852 -6.08 -7.43 40.48
C SER A 852 -7.60 -7.48 40.22
N GLY A 853 -8.07 -8.58 39.63
CA GLY A 853 -9.39 -8.70 39.01
C GLY A 853 -10.57 -8.59 39.98
N PRO A 854 -11.82 -8.52 39.46
CA PRO A 854 -12.99 -8.26 40.30
C PRO A 854 -13.23 -9.32 41.37
N TYR A 855 -12.66 -10.52 41.22
CA TYR A 855 -12.71 -11.60 42.20
C TYR A 855 -11.29 -12.09 42.55
N PRO A 856 -11.08 -12.65 43.75
CA PRO A 856 -9.80 -13.28 44.10
C PRO A 856 -9.41 -14.47 43.21
N SER A 857 -10.38 -15.10 42.54
CA SER A 857 -10.16 -16.18 41.58
C SER A 857 -9.92 -15.70 40.15
N SER A 858 -10.05 -14.40 39.87
CA SER A 858 -9.85 -13.86 38.52
C SER A 858 -8.44 -14.17 38.00
N GLU A 859 -8.35 -14.59 36.74
CA GLU A 859 -7.10 -14.86 36.04
C GLU A 859 -7.04 -14.05 34.74
N PHE A 860 -5.85 -13.97 34.13
CA PHE A 860 -5.75 -13.55 32.74
C PHE A 860 -6.05 -14.73 31.82
N GLU A 861 -7.03 -14.56 30.94
CA GLU A 861 -7.40 -15.52 29.90
C GLU A 861 -8.00 -14.78 28.71
N HIS A 862 -8.41 -15.44 27.64
CA HIS A 862 -8.79 -14.75 26.40
C HIS A 862 -9.90 -13.71 26.57
N SER A 863 -10.82 -13.91 27.52
CA SER A 863 -11.89 -12.95 27.83
C SER A 863 -11.41 -11.73 28.61
N SER A 864 -10.15 -11.71 29.07
CA SER A 864 -9.46 -10.50 29.53
C SER A 864 -9.36 -9.43 28.44
N ILE A 865 -9.34 -9.82 27.16
CA ILE A 865 -9.34 -8.88 26.03
C ILE A 865 -10.65 -8.10 25.97
N PRO A 866 -11.84 -8.71 25.79
CA PRO A 866 -13.10 -7.97 25.79
C PRO A 866 -13.36 -7.24 27.10
N ALA A 867 -12.95 -7.80 28.26
CA ALA A 867 -13.03 -7.10 29.55
C ALA A 867 -12.21 -5.80 29.57
N THR A 868 -10.99 -5.83 29.03
CA THR A 868 -10.10 -4.66 28.96
C THR A 868 -10.57 -3.66 27.90
N VAL A 869 -11.02 -4.12 26.74
CA VAL A 869 -11.60 -3.27 25.67
C VAL A 869 -12.84 -2.54 26.19
N LYS A 870 -13.73 -3.23 26.92
CA LYS A 870 -14.86 -2.62 27.61
C LYS A 870 -14.41 -1.46 28.51
N LYS A 871 -13.32 -1.63 29.25
CA LYS A 871 -12.80 -0.61 30.16
C LYS A 871 -12.15 0.57 29.43
N ILE A 872 -11.33 0.32 28.41
CA ILE A 872 -10.64 1.35 27.60
C ILE A 872 -11.65 2.25 26.86
N PHE A 873 -12.67 1.64 26.25
CA PHE A 873 -13.68 2.36 25.45
C PHE A 873 -14.96 2.67 26.24
N ASN A 874 -15.01 2.34 27.52
CA ASN A 874 -16.15 2.54 28.41
C ASN A 874 -17.47 1.97 27.83
N LEU A 875 -17.43 0.74 27.32
CA LEU A 875 -18.61 0.03 26.80
C LEU A 875 -19.57 -0.33 27.95
N LYS A 876 -20.88 -0.33 27.67
CA LYS A 876 -21.93 -0.46 28.69
C LYS A 876 -21.87 -1.80 29.43
N GLU A 877 -21.99 -2.89 28.69
CA GLU A 877 -22.19 -4.24 29.23
C GLU A 877 -20.96 -5.14 29.00
N PHE A 878 -20.79 -6.12 29.88
CA PHE A 878 -19.95 -7.28 29.59
C PHE A 878 -20.66 -8.21 28.60
N LEU A 879 -19.92 -9.02 27.86
CA LEU A 879 -20.49 -9.98 26.91
C LEU A 879 -21.11 -11.18 27.63
N THR A 880 -20.45 -11.69 28.68
CA THR A 880 -20.85 -12.89 29.43
C THR A 880 -20.47 -12.78 30.92
N LYS A 881 -20.69 -13.84 31.70
CA LYS A 881 -20.16 -13.91 33.08
C LYS A 881 -18.63 -14.08 33.09
N ARG A 882 -18.04 -14.54 31.99
CA ARG A 882 -16.61 -14.83 31.90
C ARG A 882 -15.78 -13.55 31.81
N ASP A 883 -16.08 -12.63 30.89
CA ASP A 883 -15.36 -11.35 30.82
C ASP A 883 -15.70 -10.40 31.99
N ALA A 884 -16.87 -10.57 32.62
CA ALA A 884 -17.17 -9.90 33.90
C ALA A 884 -16.30 -10.41 35.06
N TRP A 885 -15.79 -11.64 34.98
CA TRP A 885 -14.91 -12.26 35.97
C TRP A 885 -13.43 -12.10 35.63
N ALA A 886 -13.07 -12.07 34.34
CA ALA A 886 -11.70 -12.05 33.86
C ALA A 886 -10.89 -10.85 34.38
N GLY A 887 -9.60 -11.05 34.56
CA GLY A 887 -8.67 -9.97 34.85
C GLY A 887 -8.59 -8.94 33.73
N THR A 888 -8.45 -7.65 34.07
CA THR A 888 -8.19 -6.58 33.09
C THR A 888 -6.74 -6.10 33.23
N PHE A 889 -6.13 -5.66 32.13
CA PHE A 889 -4.69 -5.36 32.06
C PHE A 889 -4.36 -3.91 31.66
N GLU A 890 -5.33 -3.01 31.52
CA GLU A 890 -5.06 -1.59 31.22
C GLU A 890 -4.21 -0.90 32.30
N GLY A 891 -4.19 -1.43 33.52
CA GLY A 891 -3.33 -0.93 34.60
C GLY A 891 -1.83 -1.02 34.31
N VAL A 892 -1.41 -1.83 33.32
CA VAL A 892 -0.01 -1.90 32.88
C VAL A 892 0.44 -0.61 32.18
N LEU A 893 -0.51 0.18 31.66
CA LEU A 893 -0.31 1.47 31.01
C LEU A 893 -0.07 2.57 32.08
N SER A 894 0.93 2.34 32.92
CA SER A 894 1.14 3.06 34.18
C SER A 894 1.91 4.38 34.03
N ARG A 895 2.43 4.66 32.84
CA ARG A 895 3.24 5.85 32.57
C ARG A 895 2.41 7.12 32.43
N THR A 896 3.00 8.26 32.81
CA THR A 896 2.41 9.58 32.60
C THR A 896 2.70 10.17 31.22
N SER A 897 3.66 9.62 30.49
CA SER A 897 4.03 9.98 29.12
C SER A 897 4.54 8.77 28.34
N PRO A 898 4.31 8.72 27.00
CA PRO A 898 4.77 7.62 26.18
C PRO A 898 6.30 7.62 26.11
N ARG A 899 6.88 6.42 26.10
CA ARG A 899 8.30 6.20 25.84
C ARG A 899 8.68 6.61 24.42
N ILE A 900 9.84 7.23 24.30
CA ILE A 900 10.45 7.61 23.01
C ILE A 900 11.55 6.63 22.57
N ASP A 901 11.90 5.67 23.43
CA ASP A 901 13.00 4.73 23.27
C ASP A 901 12.55 3.32 22.85
N CYS A 902 11.26 3.12 22.55
CA CYS A 902 10.78 1.85 22.01
C CYS A 902 11.53 1.50 20.70
N PRO A 903 11.98 0.25 20.51
CA PRO A 903 12.71 -0.17 19.30
C PRO A 903 12.00 0.27 18.04
N VAL A 904 12.74 0.81 17.07
CA VAL A 904 12.17 1.15 15.76
C VAL A 904 12.03 -0.12 14.91
N THR A 905 12.96 -1.05 15.09
CA THR A 905 13.01 -2.35 14.41
C THR A 905 13.29 -3.47 15.41
N LEU A 906 12.77 -4.66 15.16
CA LEU A 906 13.08 -5.87 15.92
C LEU A 906 14.21 -6.68 15.23
N PRO A 907 14.87 -7.62 15.93
CA PRO A 907 15.89 -8.47 15.32
C PRO A 907 15.34 -9.35 14.20
N ASP A 908 16.19 -9.72 13.24
CA ASP A 908 15.80 -10.69 12.20
C ASP A 908 15.67 -12.10 12.78
N PRO A 909 14.64 -12.87 12.40
CA PRO A 909 14.46 -14.25 12.86
C PRO A 909 15.57 -15.19 12.36
N VAL A 910 15.94 -16.15 13.21
CA VAL A 910 16.81 -17.27 12.82
C VAL A 910 15.96 -18.31 12.09
N LYS A 911 16.43 -18.82 10.95
CA LYS A 911 15.74 -19.89 10.21
C LYS A 911 15.74 -21.18 11.04
N LEU A 912 14.55 -21.77 11.27
CA LEU A 912 14.39 -22.95 12.13
C LEU A 912 14.00 -24.23 11.37
N ARG A 913 13.48 -24.14 10.14
CA ARG A 913 13.24 -25.30 9.27
C ARG A 913 14.27 -25.39 8.14
N GLU A 914 14.95 -26.52 7.99
CA GLU A 914 15.86 -26.74 6.86
C GLU A 914 15.13 -26.99 5.53
N ALA A 915 14.05 -27.77 5.57
CA ALA A 915 13.26 -28.13 4.40
C ALA A 915 12.34 -26.98 3.93
N ALA A 916 12.03 -26.95 2.63
CA ALA A 916 11.03 -26.05 2.06
C ALA A 916 9.60 -26.54 2.35
N SER A 917 8.60 -25.66 2.19
CA SER A 917 7.18 -26.01 2.40
C SER A 917 6.77 -27.07 1.39
N LYS A 918 5.71 -27.82 1.68
CA LYS A 918 5.28 -28.93 0.82
C LYS A 918 3.84 -28.72 0.40
N ASP A 919 3.65 -28.28 -0.85
CA ASP A 919 2.32 -27.98 -1.42
C ASP A 919 1.34 -29.17 -1.38
N GLY A 920 1.84 -30.41 -1.33
CA GLY A 920 1.08 -31.66 -1.40
C GLY A 920 0.88 -32.38 -0.06
N THR A 921 1.09 -31.73 1.08
CA THR A 921 0.76 -32.32 2.40
C THR A 921 -0.75 -32.34 2.64
N LYS A 922 -1.16 -33.17 3.60
CA LYS A 922 -2.52 -33.13 4.13
C LYS A 922 -2.74 -31.84 4.92
N ILE A 923 -3.99 -31.39 4.95
CA ILE A 923 -4.43 -30.24 5.73
C ILE A 923 -4.50 -30.57 7.23
N SER A 924 -4.36 -29.55 8.09
CA SER A 924 -4.63 -29.65 9.53
C SER A 924 -6.13 -29.60 9.84
N ASP A 925 -6.53 -29.97 11.06
CA ASP A 925 -7.92 -29.90 11.52
C ASP A 925 -8.48 -28.47 11.42
N PHE A 926 -7.68 -27.46 11.78
CA PHE A 926 -8.09 -26.05 11.65
C PHE A 926 -8.21 -25.61 10.18
N GLN A 927 -7.29 -26.04 9.30
CA GLN A 927 -7.43 -25.79 7.86
C GLN A 927 -8.68 -26.45 7.28
N GLU A 928 -9.02 -27.67 7.70
CA GLU A 928 -10.27 -28.36 7.34
C GLU A 928 -11.50 -27.52 7.69
N GLU A 929 -11.52 -26.96 8.90
CA GLU A 929 -12.59 -26.09 9.36
C GLU A 929 -12.70 -24.80 8.55
N LEU A 930 -11.58 -24.16 8.19
CA LEU A 930 -11.61 -22.96 7.34
C LEU A 930 -12.19 -23.28 5.96
N ILE A 931 -11.90 -24.45 5.39
CA ILE A 931 -12.50 -24.92 4.13
C ILE A 931 -14.01 -25.15 4.30
N GLN A 932 -14.43 -25.78 5.40
CA GLN A 932 -15.85 -26.01 5.69
C GLN A 932 -16.61 -24.70 5.94
N LEU A 933 -16.00 -23.73 6.62
CA LEU A 933 -16.54 -22.39 6.80
C LEU A 933 -16.65 -21.63 5.46
N ALA A 934 -15.62 -21.69 4.62
CA ALA A 934 -15.64 -21.13 3.28
C ALA A 934 -16.78 -21.73 2.43
N ALA A 935 -16.99 -23.06 2.52
CA ALA A 935 -18.09 -23.77 1.86
C ALA A 935 -19.48 -23.39 2.43
N ALA A 936 -19.57 -23.13 3.73
CA ALA A 936 -20.79 -22.62 4.34
C ALA A 936 -21.16 -21.25 3.73
N ILE A 937 -20.20 -20.34 3.66
CA ILE A 937 -20.41 -18.94 3.27
C ILE A 937 -20.63 -18.78 1.76
N ASN A 938 -19.92 -19.54 0.92
CA ASN A 938 -20.12 -19.52 -0.54
C ASN A 938 -21.31 -20.40 -1.00
N GLY A 939 -22.00 -21.07 -0.09
CA GLY A 939 -23.19 -21.87 -0.39
C GLY A 939 -22.94 -23.30 -0.87
N ASP A 940 -21.68 -23.76 -0.90
CA ASP A 940 -21.28 -25.11 -1.30
C ASP A 940 -21.61 -26.19 -0.26
N HIS A 941 -21.94 -25.82 0.98
CA HIS A 941 -22.47 -26.74 2.00
C HIS A 941 -23.74 -27.50 1.56
N ARG A 942 -24.41 -27.05 0.48
CA ARG A 942 -25.57 -27.72 -0.14
C ARG A 942 -25.21 -28.76 -1.20
N LYS A 943 -23.93 -28.93 -1.52
CA LYS A 943 -23.45 -29.94 -2.47
C LYS A 943 -23.25 -31.27 -1.75
N ASP A 944 -23.43 -32.37 -2.48
CA ASP A 944 -23.19 -33.74 -2.00
C ASP A 944 -21.71 -34.02 -1.63
N THR A 945 -20.82 -33.07 -1.90
CA THR A 945 -19.41 -33.12 -1.51
C THR A 945 -19.17 -32.65 -0.08
N TYR A 946 -20.04 -31.81 0.49
CA TYR A 946 -19.88 -31.35 1.87
C TYR A 946 -20.37 -32.41 2.87
N PRO A 947 -19.78 -32.53 4.08
CA PRO A 947 -18.55 -31.87 4.54
C PRO A 947 -17.28 -32.64 4.15
N ASP A 948 -17.33 -33.97 4.19
CA ASP A 948 -16.12 -34.80 4.26
C ASP A 948 -15.48 -35.01 2.87
N LYS A 949 -16.26 -35.19 1.80
CA LYS A 949 -15.70 -35.36 0.44
C LYS A 949 -15.08 -34.09 -0.13
N LEU A 950 -15.38 -32.93 0.45
CA LEU A 950 -14.82 -31.65 0.03
C LEU A 950 -13.34 -31.56 0.43
N VAL A 951 -13.01 -32.17 1.56
CA VAL A 951 -11.69 -32.14 2.19
C VAL A 951 -10.92 -33.45 1.98
N GLU A 952 -11.60 -34.49 1.48
CA GLU A 952 -10.99 -35.76 1.09
C GLU A 952 -9.95 -35.54 -0.01
N ASP A 953 -8.69 -35.91 0.29
CA ASP A 953 -7.53 -35.81 -0.60
C ASP A 953 -7.18 -34.39 -1.12
N ILE A 954 -7.74 -33.33 -0.54
CA ILE A 954 -7.37 -31.96 -0.92
C ILE A 954 -5.96 -31.63 -0.44
N THR A 955 -5.16 -31.02 -1.31
CA THR A 955 -3.82 -30.53 -0.93
C THR A 955 -3.91 -29.13 -0.29
N VAL A 956 -2.90 -28.75 0.51
CA VAL A 956 -2.82 -27.40 1.12
C VAL A 956 -2.92 -26.28 0.05
N SER A 957 -2.32 -26.46 -1.13
CA SER A 957 -2.42 -25.47 -2.22
C SER A 957 -3.82 -25.37 -2.82
N GLU A 958 -4.53 -26.48 -2.95
CA GLU A 958 -5.91 -26.49 -3.44
C GLU A 958 -6.88 -25.90 -2.40
N ALA A 959 -6.63 -26.19 -1.11
CA ALA A 959 -7.39 -25.64 -0.01
C ALA A 959 -7.27 -24.10 0.07
N LEU A 960 -6.06 -23.56 -0.04
CA LEU A 960 -5.83 -22.10 -0.08
C LEU A 960 -6.61 -21.44 -1.22
N LYS A 961 -6.49 -21.98 -2.45
CA LYS A 961 -7.24 -21.48 -3.61
C LYS A 961 -8.75 -21.56 -3.41
N TYR A 962 -9.23 -22.61 -2.74
CA TYR A 962 -10.65 -22.77 -2.46
C TYR A 962 -11.16 -21.69 -1.51
N VAL A 963 -10.50 -21.47 -0.38
CA VAL A 963 -10.96 -20.49 0.62
C VAL A 963 -10.89 -19.05 0.09
N GLU A 964 -9.85 -18.70 -0.68
CA GLU A 964 -9.73 -17.38 -1.33
C GLU A 964 -10.85 -17.16 -2.35
N GLY A 965 -11.12 -18.17 -3.20
CA GLY A 965 -12.19 -18.11 -4.19
C GLY A 965 -13.60 -18.03 -3.55
N ALA A 966 -13.80 -18.74 -2.45
CA ALA A 966 -15.04 -18.71 -1.68
C ALA A 966 -15.29 -17.33 -1.04
N PHE A 967 -14.28 -16.74 -0.40
CA PHE A 967 -14.39 -15.40 0.18
C PHE A 967 -14.63 -14.34 -0.90
N LYS A 968 -13.95 -14.45 -2.05
CA LYS A 968 -14.19 -13.57 -3.19
C LYS A 968 -15.65 -13.66 -3.67
N THR A 969 -16.17 -14.87 -3.83
CA THR A 969 -17.56 -15.09 -4.26
C THR A 969 -18.56 -14.47 -3.28
N PHE A 970 -18.32 -14.65 -1.98
CA PHE A 970 -19.13 -14.03 -0.94
C PHE A 970 -19.09 -12.51 -1.00
N SER A 971 -17.90 -11.93 -1.15
CA SER A 971 -17.72 -10.48 -1.26
C SER A 971 -18.42 -9.91 -2.50
N ASP A 972 -18.30 -10.58 -3.65
CA ASP A 972 -18.94 -10.18 -4.90
C ASP A 972 -20.49 -10.19 -4.78
N GLU A 973 -21.07 -11.22 -4.16
CA GLU A 973 -22.53 -11.28 -3.93
C GLU A 973 -23.00 -10.26 -2.89
N CYS A 974 -22.20 -9.97 -1.86
CA CYS A 974 -22.46 -8.87 -0.92
C CYS A 974 -22.50 -7.51 -1.65
N GLU A 975 -21.49 -7.21 -2.47
CA GLU A 975 -21.48 -5.96 -3.25
C GLU A 975 -22.68 -5.84 -4.18
N LYS A 976 -23.07 -6.95 -4.83
CA LYS A 976 -24.24 -7.01 -5.70
C LYS A 976 -25.54 -6.76 -4.93
N ALA A 977 -25.70 -7.38 -3.75
CA ALA A 977 -26.84 -7.15 -2.88
C ALA A 977 -26.94 -5.67 -2.43
N ARG A 978 -25.81 -5.05 -2.08
CA ARG A 978 -25.74 -3.62 -1.76
C ARG A 978 -26.18 -2.75 -2.93
N LYS A 979 -25.71 -3.04 -4.15
CA LYS A 979 -26.12 -2.32 -5.38
C LYS A 979 -27.61 -2.46 -5.69
N THR A 980 -28.26 -3.54 -5.25
CA THR A 980 -29.71 -3.75 -5.42
C THR A 980 -30.55 -3.19 -4.28
N GLY A 981 -29.94 -2.51 -3.29
CA GLY A 981 -30.64 -1.90 -2.16
C GLY A 981 -31.11 -2.90 -1.11
N THR A 982 -30.43 -4.05 -0.98
CA THR A 982 -30.67 -4.99 0.13
C THR A 982 -30.33 -4.32 1.46
N ASP A 983 -31.15 -4.55 2.49
CA ASP A 983 -30.95 -4.01 3.83
C ASP A 983 -29.60 -4.43 4.41
N GLU A 984 -28.84 -3.50 4.98
CA GLU A 984 -27.47 -3.76 5.42
C GLU A 984 -27.39 -4.70 6.64
N SER A 985 -28.52 -4.95 7.33
CA SER A 985 -28.59 -5.91 8.44
C SER A 985 -28.76 -7.36 7.99
N GLU A 986 -29.01 -7.61 6.70
CA GLU A 986 -29.21 -8.93 6.11
C GLU A 986 -27.89 -9.70 5.94
N ILE A 987 -27.98 -11.03 5.98
CA ILE A 987 -26.87 -11.95 5.68
C ILE A 987 -27.06 -12.48 4.27
N ILE A 988 -26.08 -12.26 3.40
CA ILE A 988 -26.16 -12.67 2.00
C ILE A 988 -25.92 -14.16 1.87
N VAL A 989 -26.86 -14.85 1.23
CA VAL A 989 -26.76 -16.28 0.94
C VAL A 989 -26.32 -16.44 -0.52
N CYS A 990 -25.06 -16.83 -0.72
CA CYS A 990 -24.52 -17.14 -2.04
C CYS A 990 -25.30 -18.30 -2.69
N ALA A 991 -25.52 -18.24 -4.01
CA ALA A 991 -25.96 -19.42 -4.78
C ALA A 991 -24.82 -20.44 -4.87
N THR A 992 -25.13 -21.72 -5.07
CA THR A 992 -24.09 -22.76 -5.23
C THR A 992 -23.17 -22.40 -6.40
N SER A 993 -21.86 -22.32 -6.15
CA SER A 993 -20.87 -21.98 -7.18
C SER A 993 -20.76 -23.12 -8.22
N PRO A 994 -20.58 -22.82 -9.53
CA PRO A 994 -20.24 -23.85 -10.50
C PRO A 994 -18.93 -24.55 -10.10
N THR A 995 -18.90 -25.87 -10.23
CA THR A 995 -17.80 -26.73 -9.77
C THR A 995 -16.45 -26.33 -10.38
N LEU A 996 -15.39 -26.36 -9.56
CA LEU A 996 -13.99 -26.21 -10.01
C LEU A 996 -13.69 -27.24 -11.11
N PRO A 997 -12.98 -26.87 -12.19
CA PRO A 997 -12.53 -27.82 -13.19
C PRO A 997 -11.45 -28.71 -12.56
N THR A 998 -11.78 -29.98 -12.37
CA THR A 998 -10.80 -31.00 -11.98
C THR A 998 -9.72 -31.08 -13.06
N SER A 999 -8.48 -30.72 -12.70
CA SER A 999 -7.35 -30.91 -13.61
C SER A 999 -7.10 -32.42 -13.74
N LYS A 1000 -7.60 -33.02 -14.82
CA LYS A 1000 -7.22 -34.40 -15.16
C LYS A 1000 -5.76 -34.36 -15.60
N SER A 1001 -4.93 -35.16 -14.93
CA SER A 1001 -3.52 -35.31 -15.29
C SER A 1001 -3.38 -35.71 -16.77
N PHE A 1002 -2.31 -35.25 -17.41
CA PHE A 1002 -1.98 -35.57 -18.80
C PHE A 1002 -1.96 -37.10 -19.05
N ALA A 1003 -1.64 -37.90 -18.03
CA ALA A 1003 -1.69 -39.37 -18.08
C ALA A 1003 -3.12 -39.93 -18.23
N GLN A 1004 -4.14 -39.31 -17.63
CA GLN A 1004 -5.54 -39.77 -17.77
C GLN A 1004 -6.18 -39.38 -19.13
N LYS A 1005 -5.65 -38.35 -19.80
CA LYS A 1005 -6.06 -38.00 -21.17
C LYS A 1005 -5.55 -39.00 -22.22
N ILE A 1006 -4.41 -39.65 -21.98
CA ILE A 1006 -3.84 -40.65 -22.89
C ILE A 1006 -4.55 -42.00 -22.75
N PHE A 1007 -4.98 -42.39 -21.55
CA PHE A 1007 -5.71 -43.66 -21.36
C PHE A 1007 -7.19 -43.62 -21.78
N SER A 1008 -7.80 -42.43 -21.91
CA SER A 1008 -9.19 -42.29 -22.36
C SER A 1008 -9.37 -42.29 -23.89
N CYS A 1009 -8.28 -42.25 -24.67
CA CYS A 1009 -8.31 -42.36 -26.14
C CYS A 1009 -8.00 -43.77 -26.68
N LEU A 1010 -7.82 -44.78 -25.83
CA LEU A 1010 -7.48 -46.16 -26.24
C LEU A 1010 -8.58 -47.20 -26.00
N VAL A 1011 -9.78 -46.78 -25.59
CA VAL A 1011 -10.93 -47.68 -25.39
C VAL A 1011 -12.19 -47.05 -25.98
N CYS A 1012 -12.27 -46.99 -27.31
CA CYS A 1012 -13.50 -46.81 -28.08
C CYS A 1012 -13.31 -47.46 -29.46
N ASP A 1013 -13.40 -48.79 -29.50
CA ASP A 1013 -13.80 -49.56 -30.67
C ASP A 1013 -14.91 -50.52 -30.20
N ASN A 1014 -16.15 -49.99 -30.17
CA ASN A 1014 -17.45 -50.65 -30.36
C ASN A 1014 -18.61 -49.73 -29.94
#